data_AF-A0A2J8PPF8-F1
#
_entry.id   AF-A0A2J8PPF8-F1
#
_cell.length_a   1.000
_cell.length_b   1.000
_cell.length_c   1.000
_cell.angle_alpha   90.00
_cell.angle_beta   90.00
_cell.angle_gamma   90.00
#
_symmetry.space_group_name_H-M   'P 1'
#
loop_
_entity.id
_entity.type
_entity.pdbx_description
1 polymer ?
#
loop_
_entity_poly.entity_id
_entity_poly.type
_entity_poly.pdbx_seq_one_letter_code
_entity_poly.pdbx_strand_id
1 'polypeptide(L)'
;AGKVELWQRLGAEGQRRREPCPDLPSRMTGEEGKEVITEIEKKLPRLYKVLKTHISSQNSELSSAALQALGFCLYNPKITSELSEANALELLSKLNDTIKNSDKNVRTRALWVISKQTFPSEVVGKMVSSIIDSLEILFNKGETRSAVVDFEALNVIVRLIEQAPIQMGEEAVRWAKLVIPLVVHSAQKVHLRGATALEMGMPLLLQKQQEIASITEQLMTTKLISELQKLFMSKNETYVLKLWPLFVKLLGRTLHRSGSFINSLLQLEELGFRSGAPMIKKIAFIAWKSLIDNFALNPDILCSAKRLKLLMQPLSSIHVRTETLALTKLEVWWYLLMRLGPHLPANFEQVCVPLIQSTISIDSNASPQGNSCHVATSPGLNPMTPVHKGASSPYGAPGTPRMNLSSNLGGMATIPSIQLLGLEMLLHFLLGPEALSFAKQNKLVLSLEPLEHPLISSPSFFSKHANTLITAVHDSFVAVGKDAPDVVVSAIWKELISLVKSVTESGNKKEKPGSEVLTLLLKSLESIVKSEVFPVSKTLVLMEITIKGLPQKVLGSPAYQVANMDILNGTPALFLIQLIFNNFLECGVSDERFFLSLESLVGCVLSGPTSPLAFSDSVLNVINQNAKQLENKEHLWKMWSVIVTPLTELINQTNEVNQGDALEHNFSAIYGALTLPVNHIFSEQRFPVATMKTLLRTWSELYRAFARCAALVATAEENLCCEELSSKIMSSLEDEGFSNLLFVDRIIYIITVMVDCIDFSPYNIKYQPKVKSPQRPSDWSKKKNEPLGKLTSLFKLIVKVIYSFHALSFKEAHSDTLFTIGNSITSIISSVLGHISLPSMIRK
;
A
#
# COMPACT_ATOMS: atom_id res chain seq x y z
N ALA A 1 -82.30 4.68 -28.06
CA ALA A 1 -81.64 4.45 -29.36
C ALA A 1 -80.30 5.20 -29.50
N GLY A 2 -80.12 6.43 -28.99
CA GLY A 2 -78.84 7.18 -29.11
C GLY A 2 -77.79 7.03 -27.99
N LYS A 3 -77.75 5.91 -27.23
CA LYS A 3 -76.75 5.67 -26.16
C LYS A 3 -75.92 4.39 -26.34
N VAL A 4 -76.03 3.75 -27.50
CA VAL A 4 -75.22 2.58 -27.90
C VAL A 4 -74.11 2.98 -28.90
N GLU A 5 -74.22 4.15 -29.53
CA GLU A 5 -73.24 4.65 -30.51
C GLU A 5 -71.90 5.10 -29.91
N LEU A 6 -71.86 5.56 -28.64
CA LEU A 6 -70.60 5.98 -28.02
C LEU A 6 -69.68 4.79 -27.70
N TRP A 7 -70.28 3.64 -27.35
CA TRP A 7 -69.54 2.40 -27.07
C TRP A 7 -69.23 1.60 -28.35
N GLN A 8 -70.00 1.76 -29.43
CA GLN A 8 -69.67 1.19 -30.74
C GLN A 8 -68.61 1.99 -31.51
N ARG A 9 -68.56 3.34 -31.40
CA ARG A 9 -67.47 4.14 -31.98
C ARG A 9 -66.12 3.88 -31.31
N LEU A 10 -66.09 3.64 -30.00
CA LEU A 10 -64.88 3.21 -29.28
C LEU A 10 -64.43 1.78 -29.64
N GLY A 11 -65.33 0.93 -30.14
CA GLY A 11 -65.02 -0.40 -30.66
C GLY A 11 -64.44 -0.38 -32.08
N ALA A 12 -65.01 0.42 -32.98
CA ALA A 12 -64.62 0.45 -34.40
C ALA A 12 -63.25 1.11 -34.66
N GLU A 13 -62.83 2.08 -33.84
CA GLU A 13 -61.50 2.69 -33.92
C GLU A 13 -60.42 1.90 -33.15
N GLY A 14 -60.84 0.99 -32.27
CA GLY A 14 -59.96 0.06 -31.54
C GLY A 14 -59.55 -1.19 -32.33
N GLN A 15 -60.22 -1.49 -33.45
CA GLN A 15 -59.94 -2.70 -34.24
C GLN A 15 -58.56 -2.69 -34.92
N ARG A 16 -57.85 -1.55 -34.94
CA ARG A 16 -56.55 -1.39 -35.62
C ARG A 16 -55.33 -1.13 -34.73
N ARG A 17 -55.44 -1.08 -33.40
CA ARG A 17 -54.28 -0.89 -32.51
C ARG A 17 -54.20 -1.98 -31.44
N ARG A 18 -53.24 -2.89 -31.61
CA ARG A 18 -52.88 -3.97 -30.67
C ARG A 18 -51.97 -3.45 -29.54
N GLU A 19 -52.31 -2.34 -28.91
CA GLU A 19 -51.69 -1.86 -27.68
C GLU A 19 -52.78 -1.26 -26.77
N PRO A 20 -52.74 -1.48 -25.45
CA PRO A 20 -53.68 -0.84 -24.54
C PRO A 20 -53.39 0.67 -24.57
N CYS A 21 -54.39 1.46 -24.94
CA CYS A 21 -54.31 2.93 -24.95
C CYS A 21 -53.81 3.44 -23.58
N PRO A 22 -52.67 4.16 -23.51
CA PRO A 22 -52.14 4.72 -22.27
C PRO A 22 -53.02 5.82 -21.64
N ASP A 23 -54.07 6.28 -22.32
CA ASP A 23 -54.77 7.53 -22.00
C ASP A 23 -56.04 7.39 -21.13
N LEU A 24 -56.45 6.19 -20.71
CA LEU A 24 -57.61 6.04 -19.81
C LEU A 24 -57.27 6.20 -18.31
N PRO A 25 -56.14 5.68 -17.80
CA PRO A 25 -55.71 5.89 -16.42
C PRO A 25 -55.42 7.37 -16.12
N SER A 26 -54.81 8.09 -17.07
CA SER A 26 -54.55 9.54 -16.97
C SER A 26 -55.84 10.37 -16.99
N ARG A 27 -56.89 9.89 -17.69
CA ARG A 27 -58.24 10.48 -17.66
C ARG A 27 -59.02 10.19 -16.37
N MET A 28 -58.79 9.06 -15.72
CA MET A 28 -59.40 8.73 -14.42
C MET A 28 -58.75 9.44 -13.22
N THR A 29 -57.56 10.02 -13.38
CA THR A 29 -56.88 10.82 -12.34
C THR A 29 -57.19 12.32 -12.37
N GLY A 30 -57.82 12.83 -13.44
CA GLY A 30 -58.28 14.23 -13.54
C GLY A 30 -59.56 14.50 -12.74
N GLU A 31 -60.07 15.75 -12.74
CA GLU A 31 -61.32 16.11 -12.05
C GLU A 31 -62.53 15.31 -12.56
N GLU A 32 -62.66 15.10 -13.88
CA GLU A 32 -63.67 14.22 -14.49
C GLU A 32 -63.58 12.76 -13.99
N GLY A 33 -62.37 12.28 -13.72
CA GLY A 33 -62.11 10.94 -13.19
C GLY A 33 -62.57 10.77 -11.75
N LYS A 34 -62.43 11.81 -10.91
CA LYS A 34 -62.92 11.82 -9.53
C LYS A 34 -64.46 11.76 -9.46
N GLU A 35 -65.14 12.45 -10.37
CA GLU A 35 -66.60 12.38 -10.49
C GLU A 35 -67.07 10.97 -10.90
N VAL A 36 -66.39 10.36 -11.87
CA VAL A 36 -66.67 8.98 -12.31
C VAL A 36 -66.45 7.98 -11.17
N ILE A 37 -65.39 8.13 -10.38
CA ILE A 37 -65.12 7.28 -9.21
C ILE A 37 -66.25 7.42 -8.17
N THR A 38 -66.67 8.65 -7.86
CA THR A 38 -67.75 8.92 -6.90
C THR A 38 -69.10 8.33 -7.35
N GLU A 39 -69.36 8.33 -8.65
CA GLU A 39 -70.59 7.73 -9.22
C GLU A 39 -70.52 6.19 -9.26
N ILE A 40 -69.32 5.62 -9.43
CA ILE A 40 -69.07 4.18 -9.31
C ILE A 40 -69.28 3.71 -7.88
N GLU A 41 -68.77 4.44 -6.88
CA GLU A 41 -68.98 4.19 -5.44
C GLU A 41 -70.49 4.08 -5.12
N LYS A 42 -71.29 5.07 -5.53
CA LYS A 42 -72.76 5.06 -5.33
C LYS A 42 -73.48 3.86 -5.96
N LYS A 43 -72.95 3.33 -7.07
CA LYS A 43 -73.55 2.21 -7.83
C LYS A 43 -72.84 0.87 -7.63
N LEU A 44 -71.86 0.83 -6.72
CA LEU A 44 -70.94 -0.30 -6.55
C LEU A 44 -71.65 -1.64 -6.28
N PRO A 45 -72.71 -1.74 -5.44
CA PRO A 45 -73.40 -3.01 -5.21
C PRO A 45 -74.07 -3.58 -6.47
N ARG A 46 -74.61 -2.68 -7.32
CA ARG A 46 -75.28 -3.07 -8.57
C ARG A 46 -74.27 -3.43 -9.65
N LEU A 47 -73.18 -2.65 -9.77
CA LEU A 47 -72.06 -2.93 -10.66
C LEU A 47 -71.38 -4.25 -10.29
N TYR A 48 -71.13 -4.50 -9.01
CA TYR A 48 -70.59 -5.75 -8.48
C TYR A 48 -71.42 -6.95 -8.94
N LYS A 49 -72.74 -6.92 -8.73
CA LYS A 49 -73.64 -8.03 -9.11
C LYS A 49 -73.62 -8.32 -10.62
N VAL A 50 -73.60 -7.26 -11.44
CA VAL A 50 -73.56 -7.39 -12.91
C VAL A 50 -72.20 -7.93 -13.37
N LEU A 51 -71.10 -7.33 -12.92
CA LEU A 51 -69.75 -7.75 -13.30
C LEU A 51 -69.46 -9.19 -12.86
N LYS A 52 -69.83 -9.55 -11.63
CA LYS A 52 -69.71 -10.92 -11.10
C LYS A 52 -70.39 -11.95 -12.00
N THR A 53 -71.59 -11.63 -12.49
CA THR A 53 -72.35 -12.53 -13.36
C THR A 53 -71.67 -12.66 -14.74
N HIS A 54 -71.21 -11.54 -15.30
CA HIS A 54 -70.67 -11.48 -16.65
C HIS A 54 -69.24 -12.05 -16.78
N ILE A 55 -68.43 -12.06 -15.71
CA ILE A 55 -67.09 -12.67 -15.70
C ILE A 55 -67.11 -14.20 -15.92
N SER A 56 -68.27 -14.84 -15.72
CA SER A 56 -68.47 -16.27 -15.96
C SER A 56 -69.43 -16.56 -17.10
N SER A 57 -69.67 -15.56 -17.95
CA SER A 57 -70.44 -15.72 -19.17
C SER A 57 -69.73 -16.68 -20.13
N GLN A 58 -70.50 -17.50 -20.87
CA GLN A 58 -69.96 -18.31 -21.96
C GLN A 58 -69.52 -17.47 -23.17
N ASN A 59 -70.02 -16.24 -23.30
CA ASN A 59 -69.54 -15.30 -24.30
C ASN A 59 -68.21 -14.66 -23.86
N SER A 60 -67.13 -14.99 -24.56
CA SER A 60 -65.76 -14.55 -24.27
C SER A 60 -65.56 -13.04 -24.42
N GLU A 61 -66.24 -12.37 -25.36
CA GLU A 61 -66.18 -10.92 -25.53
C GLU A 61 -66.83 -10.20 -24.36
N LEU A 62 -68.01 -10.67 -23.93
CA LEU A 62 -68.72 -10.12 -22.77
C LEU A 62 -67.91 -10.33 -21.48
N SER A 63 -67.33 -11.53 -21.31
CA SER A 63 -66.47 -11.83 -20.17
C SER A 63 -65.20 -10.97 -20.15
N SER A 64 -64.58 -10.76 -21.30
CA SER A 64 -63.39 -9.91 -21.45
C SER A 64 -63.69 -8.44 -21.13
N ALA A 65 -64.82 -7.91 -21.63
CA ALA A 65 -65.26 -6.55 -21.33
C ALA A 65 -65.59 -6.37 -19.84
N ALA A 66 -66.24 -7.37 -19.22
CA ALA A 66 -66.53 -7.35 -17.78
C ALA A 66 -65.25 -7.38 -16.94
N LEU A 67 -64.26 -8.20 -17.30
CA LEU A 67 -62.95 -8.22 -16.63
C LEU A 67 -62.20 -6.91 -16.79
N GLN A 68 -62.27 -6.29 -17.97
CA GLN A 68 -61.64 -4.99 -18.21
C GLN A 68 -62.26 -3.91 -17.31
N ALA A 69 -63.59 -3.83 -17.26
CA ALA A 69 -64.30 -2.92 -16.36
C ALA A 69 -63.98 -3.19 -14.89
N LEU A 70 -63.94 -4.47 -14.49
CA LEU A 70 -63.59 -4.87 -13.13
C LEU A 70 -62.17 -4.44 -12.77
N GLY A 71 -61.18 -4.66 -13.63
CA GLY A 71 -59.80 -4.29 -13.32
C GLY A 71 -59.60 -2.79 -13.15
N PHE A 72 -60.34 -1.95 -13.89
CA PHE A 72 -60.34 -0.50 -13.64
C PHE A 72 -60.98 -0.14 -12.29
N CYS A 73 -62.04 -0.83 -11.88
CA CYS A 73 -62.66 -0.61 -10.57
C CYS A 73 -61.72 -1.03 -9.44
N LEU A 74 -61.11 -2.22 -9.54
CA LEU A 74 -60.25 -2.78 -8.50
C LEU A 74 -58.87 -2.14 -8.42
N TYR A 75 -58.45 -1.40 -9.45
CA TYR A 75 -57.23 -0.61 -9.45
C TYR A 75 -57.29 0.58 -8.47
N ASN A 76 -58.49 1.06 -8.12
CA ASN A 76 -58.66 2.20 -7.22
C ASN A 76 -58.87 1.76 -5.77
N PRO A 77 -57.99 2.16 -4.82
CA PRO A 77 -58.10 1.79 -3.41
C PRO A 77 -59.42 2.22 -2.74
N LYS A 78 -60.04 3.31 -3.20
CA LYS A 78 -61.30 3.81 -2.63
C LYS A 78 -62.47 2.86 -2.91
N ILE A 79 -62.52 2.32 -4.13
CA ILE A 79 -63.55 1.38 -4.56
C ILE A 79 -63.35 0.03 -3.86
N THR A 80 -62.10 -0.42 -3.68
CA THR A 80 -61.81 -1.69 -2.99
C THR A 80 -62.08 -1.62 -1.50
N SER A 81 -61.94 -0.46 -0.85
CA SER A 81 -62.26 -0.28 0.58
C SER A 81 -63.76 -0.32 0.88
N GLU A 82 -64.61 0.02 -0.10
CA GLU A 82 -66.07 -0.04 0.05
C GLU A 82 -66.64 -1.46 -0.14
N LEU A 83 -65.86 -2.38 -0.70
CA LEU A 83 -66.25 -3.78 -0.84
C LEU A 83 -66.06 -4.51 0.49
N SER A 84 -67.09 -5.25 0.91
CA SER A 84 -66.96 -6.15 2.06
C SER A 84 -65.92 -7.24 1.79
N GLU A 85 -65.27 -7.71 2.86
CA GLU A 85 -64.29 -8.80 2.78
C GLU A 85 -64.87 -10.04 2.07
N ALA A 86 -66.12 -10.42 2.37
CA ALA A 86 -66.79 -11.55 1.72
C ALA A 86 -66.94 -11.36 0.21
N ASN A 87 -67.28 -10.15 -0.23
CA ASN A 87 -67.43 -9.84 -1.66
C ASN A 87 -66.08 -9.87 -2.40
N ALA A 88 -65.01 -9.41 -1.74
CA ALA A 88 -63.65 -9.43 -2.28
C ALA A 88 -63.10 -10.86 -2.40
N LEU A 89 -63.27 -11.70 -1.38
CA LEU A 89 -62.90 -13.12 -1.42
C LEU A 89 -63.67 -13.87 -2.52
N GLU A 90 -64.96 -13.62 -2.65
CA GLU A 90 -65.78 -14.25 -3.69
C GLU A 90 -65.35 -13.84 -5.11
N LEU A 91 -64.99 -12.56 -5.32
CA LEU A 91 -64.45 -12.10 -6.60
C LEU A 91 -63.11 -12.77 -6.93
N LEU A 92 -62.19 -12.85 -5.97
CA LEU A 92 -60.90 -13.52 -6.16
C LEU A 92 -61.08 -15.00 -6.48
N SER A 93 -62.00 -15.68 -5.79
CA SER A 93 -62.37 -17.07 -6.10
C SER A 93 -62.89 -17.21 -7.53
N LYS A 94 -63.77 -16.30 -7.97
CA LYS A 94 -64.31 -16.34 -9.33
C LYS A 94 -63.26 -16.08 -10.39
N LEU A 95 -62.35 -15.13 -10.14
CA LEU A 95 -61.21 -14.85 -11.02
C LEU A 95 -60.28 -16.06 -11.12
N ASN A 96 -60.04 -16.78 -10.03
CA ASN A 96 -59.26 -18.03 -10.03
C ASN A 96 -59.93 -19.12 -10.88
N ASP A 97 -61.25 -19.28 -10.79
CA ASP A 97 -61.99 -20.23 -11.64
C ASP A 97 -61.93 -19.86 -13.13
N THR A 98 -62.03 -18.57 -13.44
CA THR A 98 -61.88 -18.03 -14.80
C THR A 98 -60.48 -18.30 -15.35
N ILE A 99 -59.41 -18.21 -14.54
CA ILE A 99 -58.06 -18.57 -14.97
C ILE A 99 -57.98 -20.04 -15.41
N LYS A 100 -58.62 -20.94 -14.67
CA LYS A 100 -58.55 -22.39 -14.90
C LYS A 100 -59.29 -22.84 -16.17
N ASN A 101 -60.43 -22.23 -16.48
CA ASN A 101 -61.42 -22.79 -17.41
C ASN A 101 -61.72 -21.96 -18.67
N SER A 102 -61.13 -20.76 -18.81
CA SER A 102 -61.44 -19.86 -19.93
C SER A 102 -60.41 -19.90 -21.07
N ASP A 103 -60.74 -19.27 -22.19
CA ASP A 103 -59.87 -19.08 -23.34
C ASP A 103 -58.72 -18.10 -23.04
N LYS A 104 -57.74 -18.05 -23.95
CA LYS A 104 -56.50 -17.27 -23.79
C LYS A 104 -56.75 -15.79 -23.46
N ASN A 105 -57.71 -15.12 -24.11
CA ASN A 105 -57.92 -13.69 -23.95
C ASN A 105 -58.56 -13.38 -22.59
N VAL A 106 -59.61 -14.12 -22.22
CA VAL A 106 -60.28 -13.99 -20.92
C VAL A 106 -59.32 -14.32 -19.78
N ARG A 107 -58.49 -15.36 -19.92
CA ARG A 107 -57.46 -15.74 -18.94
C ARG A 107 -56.42 -14.64 -18.72
N THR A 108 -55.91 -14.05 -19.81
CA THR A 108 -54.95 -12.94 -19.75
C THR A 108 -55.55 -11.73 -19.02
N ARG A 109 -56.82 -11.40 -19.31
CA ARG A 109 -57.53 -10.31 -18.62
C ARG A 109 -57.76 -10.63 -17.15
N ALA A 110 -58.11 -11.85 -16.78
CA ALA A 110 -58.29 -12.25 -15.39
C ALA A 110 -57.00 -12.14 -14.58
N LEU A 111 -55.87 -12.60 -15.13
CA LEU A 111 -54.54 -12.43 -14.53
C LEU A 111 -54.19 -10.94 -14.35
N TRP A 112 -54.45 -10.12 -15.36
CA TRP A 112 -54.26 -8.67 -15.27
C TRP A 112 -55.08 -8.06 -14.12
N VAL A 113 -56.37 -8.42 -13.97
CA VAL A 113 -57.22 -7.95 -12.86
C VAL A 113 -56.61 -8.32 -11.51
N ILE A 114 -56.16 -9.58 -11.32
CA ILE A 114 -55.53 -10.02 -10.07
C ILE A 114 -54.21 -9.28 -9.80
N SER A 115 -53.45 -8.94 -10.84
CA SER A 115 -52.20 -8.17 -10.69
C SER A 115 -52.43 -6.68 -10.36
N LYS A 116 -53.61 -6.14 -10.69
CA LYS A 116 -53.94 -4.72 -10.55
C LYS A 116 -54.85 -4.39 -9.39
N GLN A 117 -55.43 -5.38 -8.72
CA GLN A 117 -56.29 -5.13 -7.57
C GLN A 117 -55.53 -4.46 -6.40
N THR A 118 -56.29 -3.71 -5.61
CA THR A 118 -55.84 -2.97 -4.42
C THR A 118 -56.64 -3.35 -3.17
N PHE A 119 -57.04 -4.62 -3.05
CA PHE A 119 -57.69 -5.15 -1.84
C PHE A 119 -56.76 -5.09 -0.61
N PRO A 120 -57.30 -5.13 0.62
CA PRO A 120 -56.47 -5.22 1.83
C PRO A 120 -55.58 -6.47 1.84
N SER A 121 -54.39 -6.37 2.42
CA SER A 121 -53.39 -7.45 2.47
C SER A 121 -53.91 -8.71 3.17
N GLU A 122 -54.77 -8.55 4.17
CA GLU A 122 -55.38 -9.63 4.95
C GLU A 122 -56.30 -10.50 4.07
N VAL A 123 -57.03 -9.85 3.16
CA VAL A 123 -57.96 -10.52 2.23
C VAL A 123 -57.19 -11.28 1.16
N VAL A 124 -56.18 -10.64 0.57
CA VAL A 124 -55.34 -11.26 -0.47
C VAL A 124 -54.52 -12.41 0.12
N GLY A 125 -53.98 -12.24 1.34
CA GLY A 125 -53.25 -13.26 2.07
C GLY A 125 -54.01 -14.59 2.17
N LYS A 126 -55.31 -14.56 2.48
CA LYS A 126 -56.18 -15.75 2.54
C LYS A 126 -56.32 -16.49 1.20
N MET A 127 -56.11 -15.80 0.09
CA MET A 127 -56.29 -16.33 -1.27
C MET A 127 -54.97 -16.71 -1.95
N VAL A 128 -53.79 -16.39 -1.38
CA VAL A 128 -52.48 -16.63 -2.00
C VAL A 128 -52.32 -18.08 -2.46
N SER A 129 -52.58 -19.05 -1.58
CA SER A 129 -52.42 -20.47 -1.90
C SER A 129 -53.33 -20.91 -3.07
N SER A 130 -54.59 -20.46 -3.08
CA SER A 130 -55.55 -20.73 -4.17
C SER A 130 -55.16 -20.07 -5.50
N ILE A 131 -54.59 -18.87 -5.46
CA ILE A 131 -54.07 -18.19 -6.65
C ILE A 131 -52.87 -18.97 -7.19
N ILE A 132 -51.94 -19.41 -6.33
CA ILE A 132 -50.78 -20.22 -6.73
C ILE A 132 -51.23 -21.58 -7.32
N ASP A 133 -52.24 -22.25 -6.75
CA ASP A 133 -52.84 -23.46 -7.35
C ASP A 133 -53.30 -23.20 -8.79
N SER A 134 -53.97 -22.07 -9.00
CA SER A 134 -54.50 -21.68 -10.30
C SER A 134 -53.38 -21.43 -11.32
N LEU A 135 -52.26 -20.83 -10.87
CA LEU A 135 -51.07 -20.63 -11.68
C LEU A 135 -50.37 -21.97 -11.99
N GLU A 136 -50.20 -22.86 -11.03
CA GLU A 136 -49.59 -24.19 -11.26
C GLU A 136 -50.36 -25.01 -12.29
N ILE A 137 -51.70 -25.02 -12.19
CA ILE A 137 -52.57 -25.67 -13.19
C ILE A 137 -52.35 -25.05 -14.58
N LEU A 138 -52.23 -23.72 -14.65
CA LEU A 138 -51.95 -22.99 -15.89
C LEU A 138 -50.60 -23.38 -16.50
N PHE A 139 -49.56 -23.57 -15.69
CA PHE A 139 -48.22 -23.95 -16.17
C PHE A 139 -48.07 -25.43 -16.54
N ASN A 140 -48.91 -26.30 -15.99
CA ASN A 140 -48.92 -27.75 -16.25
C ASN A 140 -49.75 -28.16 -17.46
N LYS A 141 -50.73 -27.35 -17.88
CA LYS A 141 -51.47 -27.59 -19.13
C LYS A 141 -50.52 -27.39 -20.32
N GLY A 142 -50.09 -28.48 -20.95
CA GLY A 142 -49.13 -28.53 -22.07
C GLY A 142 -49.56 -27.85 -23.38
N GLU A 143 -50.47 -26.88 -23.33
CA GLU A 143 -50.80 -26.01 -24.46
C GLU A 143 -49.62 -25.09 -24.78
N THR A 144 -49.44 -24.77 -26.06
CA THR A 144 -48.43 -23.84 -26.58
C THR A 144 -48.38 -22.56 -25.73
N ARG A 145 -47.34 -22.44 -24.89
CA ARG A 145 -47.19 -21.35 -23.91
C ARG A 145 -47.21 -20.00 -24.61
N SER A 146 -48.18 -19.17 -24.24
CA SER A 146 -48.27 -17.81 -24.75
C SER A 146 -47.46 -16.88 -23.86
N ALA A 147 -46.45 -16.23 -24.42
CA ALA A 147 -45.62 -15.25 -23.72
C ALA A 147 -46.43 -14.15 -22.99
N VAL A 148 -47.59 -13.77 -23.53
CA VAL A 148 -48.48 -12.79 -22.89
C VAL A 148 -49.09 -13.33 -21.58
N VAL A 149 -49.44 -14.62 -21.54
CA VAL A 149 -50.02 -15.25 -20.35
C VAL A 149 -48.95 -15.42 -19.28
N ASP A 150 -47.74 -15.85 -19.67
CA ASP A 150 -46.60 -15.97 -18.75
C ASP A 150 -46.21 -14.60 -18.15
N PHE A 151 -46.25 -13.53 -18.96
CA PHE A 151 -46.00 -12.18 -18.48
C PHE A 151 -47.04 -11.73 -17.43
N GLU A 152 -48.32 -11.95 -17.67
CA GLU A 152 -49.36 -11.59 -16.71
C GLU A 152 -49.34 -12.47 -15.45
N ALA A 153 -49.00 -13.75 -15.58
CA ALA A 153 -48.77 -14.63 -14.43
C ALA A 153 -47.63 -14.11 -13.54
N LEU A 154 -46.53 -13.65 -14.14
CA LEU A 154 -45.44 -13.01 -13.40
C LEU A 154 -45.87 -11.69 -12.75
N ASN A 155 -46.75 -10.89 -13.38
CA ASN A 155 -47.30 -9.70 -12.75
C ASN A 155 -48.12 -10.02 -11.51
N VAL A 156 -48.88 -11.12 -11.54
CA VAL A 156 -49.59 -11.63 -10.34
C VAL A 156 -48.59 -11.99 -9.25
N ILE A 157 -47.54 -12.77 -9.54
CA ILE A 157 -46.53 -13.13 -8.53
C ILE A 157 -45.87 -11.90 -7.92
N VAL A 158 -45.41 -10.94 -8.75
CA VAL A 158 -44.82 -9.70 -8.25
C VAL A 158 -45.79 -8.95 -7.34
N ARG A 159 -47.07 -8.84 -7.74
CA ARG A 159 -48.09 -8.18 -6.93
C ARG A 159 -48.30 -8.88 -5.59
N LEU A 160 -48.33 -10.21 -5.57
CA LEU A 160 -48.49 -10.97 -4.33
C LEU A 160 -47.27 -10.83 -3.40
N ILE A 161 -46.05 -10.78 -3.94
CA ILE A 161 -44.84 -10.52 -3.14
C ILE A 161 -44.93 -9.15 -2.44
N GLU A 162 -45.39 -8.12 -3.16
CA GLU A 162 -45.56 -6.76 -2.61
C GLU A 162 -46.67 -6.70 -1.55
N GLN A 163 -47.79 -7.39 -1.77
CA GLN A 163 -49.02 -7.20 -1.01
C GLN A 163 -49.20 -8.20 0.15
N ALA A 164 -48.61 -9.40 0.05
CA ALA A 164 -48.76 -10.49 1.01
C ALA A 164 -47.43 -11.27 1.21
N PRO A 165 -46.34 -10.62 1.66
CA PRO A 165 -45.02 -11.23 1.74
C PRO A 165 -44.94 -12.42 2.70
N ILE A 166 -45.72 -12.44 3.77
CA ILE A 166 -45.73 -13.53 4.77
C ILE A 166 -46.22 -14.83 4.11
N GLN A 167 -47.40 -14.79 3.50
CA GLN A 167 -48.00 -15.94 2.83
C GLN A 167 -47.18 -16.35 1.59
N MET A 168 -46.60 -15.38 0.88
CA MET A 168 -45.67 -15.68 -0.21
C MET A 168 -44.37 -16.36 0.28
N GLY A 169 -43.91 -16.08 1.50
CA GLY A 169 -42.80 -16.81 2.13
C GLY A 169 -43.17 -18.26 2.48
N GLU A 170 -44.39 -18.49 2.97
CA GLU A 170 -44.91 -19.84 3.22
C GLU A 170 -44.98 -20.67 1.93
N GLU A 171 -45.43 -20.06 0.84
CA GLU A 171 -45.60 -20.71 -0.47
C GLU A 171 -44.36 -20.60 -1.39
N ALA A 172 -43.21 -20.14 -0.85
CA ALA A 172 -41.97 -19.87 -1.59
C ALA A 172 -41.54 -20.98 -2.57
N VAL A 173 -41.58 -22.23 -2.10
CA VAL A 173 -41.14 -23.41 -2.87
C VAL A 173 -42.00 -23.63 -4.11
N ARG A 174 -43.29 -23.30 -4.04
CA ARG A 174 -44.26 -23.54 -5.12
C ARG A 174 -44.11 -22.51 -6.22
N TRP A 175 -44.16 -21.23 -5.89
CA TRP A 175 -44.01 -20.19 -6.90
C TRP A 175 -42.57 -20.08 -7.44
N ALA A 176 -41.55 -20.52 -6.70
CA ALA A 176 -40.19 -20.64 -7.23
C ALA A 176 -40.11 -21.57 -8.46
N LYS A 177 -40.85 -22.69 -8.45
CA LYS A 177 -40.94 -23.61 -9.60
C LYS A 177 -41.55 -22.96 -10.84
N LEU A 178 -42.37 -21.93 -10.64
CA LEU A 178 -43.00 -21.17 -11.72
C LEU A 178 -42.07 -20.08 -12.24
N VAL A 179 -41.44 -19.32 -11.34
CA VAL A 179 -40.62 -18.14 -11.69
C VAL A 179 -39.26 -18.54 -12.27
N ILE A 180 -38.54 -19.48 -11.65
CA ILE A 180 -37.15 -19.83 -12.03
C ILE A 180 -37.05 -20.26 -13.50
N PRO A 181 -37.94 -21.11 -14.07
CA PRO A 181 -37.86 -21.44 -15.49
C PRO A 181 -38.13 -20.27 -16.45
N LEU A 182 -38.87 -19.25 -16.01
CA LEU A 182 -39.27 -18.12 -16.85
C LEU A 182 -38.18 -17.06 -17.01
N VAL A 183 -37.17 -17.05 -16.15
CA VAL A 183 -36.03 -16.12 -16.27
C VAL A 183 -35.14 -16.42 -17.49
N VAL A 184 -35.33 -17.56 -18.15
CA VAL A 184 -34.65 -17.92 -19.40
C VAL A 184 -35.61 -17.99 -20.59
N HIS A 185 -36.81 -17.41 -20.45
CA HIS A 185 -37.80 -17.41 -21.51
C HIS A 185 -37.31 -16.64 -22.76
N SER A 186 -37.67 -17.12 -23.95
CA SER A 186 -37.21 -16.55 -25.23
C SER A 186 -37.73 -15.13 -25.47
N ALA A 187 -38.96 -14.83 -25.02
CA ALA A 187 -39.52 -13.48 -25.08
C ALA A 187 -38.91 -12.55 -24.02
N GLN A 188 -38.35 -11.42 -24.47
CA GLN A 188 -37.64 -10.46 -23.63
C GLN A 188 -38.47 -9.91 -22.46
N LYS A 189 -39.71 -9.48 -22.71
CA LYS A 189 -40.60 -8.96 -21.66
C LYS A 189 -40.86 -9.97 -20.53
N VAL A 190 -40.91 -11.27 -20.87
CA VAL A 190 -41.17 -12.35 -19.90
C VAL A 190 -39.95 -12.60 -19.04
N HIS A 191 -38.76 -12.79 -19.64
CA HIS A 191 -37.57 -13.06 -18.84
C HIS A 191 -37.19 -11.87 -17.95
N LEU A 192 -37.35 -10.63 -18.42
CA LEU A 192 -37.04 -9.43 -17.62
C LEU A 192 -37.96 -9.35 -16.41
N ARG A 193 -39.25 -9.63 -16.60
CA ARG A 193 -40.21 -9.67 -15.51
C ARG A 193 -39.97 -10.85 -14.57
N GLY A 194 -39.53 -11.99 -15.09
CA GLY A 194 -39.13 -13.16 -14.31
C GLY A 194 -37.94 -12.84 -13.40
N ALA A 195 -36.90 -12.19 -13.93
CA ALA A 195 -35.77 -11.72 -13.15
C ALA A 195 -36.19 -10.70 -12.08
N THR A 196 -37.10 -9.77 -12.41
CA THR A 196 -37.64 -8.81 -11.43
C THR A 196 -38.36 -9.53 -10.29
N ALA A 197 -39.21 -10.52 -10.61
CA ALA A 197 -39.92 -11.33 -9.62
C ALA A 197 -38.94 -12.12 -8.74
N LEU A 198 -37.89 -12.68 -9.34
CA LEU A 198 -36.83 -13.41 -8.63
C LEU A 198 -36.04 -12.51 -7.67
N GLU A 199 -35.68 -11.30 -8.12
CA GLU A 199 -34.93 -10.33 -7.33
C GLU A 199 -35.76 -9.80 -6.17
N MET A 200 -37.00 -9.37 -6.41
CA MET A 200 -37.93 -8.91 -5.36
C MET A 200 -38.26 -10.01 -4.35
N GLY A 201 -38.44 -11.24 -4.83
CA GLY A 201 -38.78 -12.40 -3.99
C GLY A 201 -37.58 -13.01 -3.26
N MET A 202 -36.35 -12.56 -3.52
CA MET A 202 -35.13 -13.17 -2.97
C MET A 202 -35.15 -13.31 -1.43
N PRO A 203 -35.56 -12.30 -0.63
CA PRO A 203 -35.60 -12.44 0.83
C PRO A 203 -36.53 -13.56 1.30
N LEU A 204 -37.64 -13.79 0.59
CA LEU A 204 -38.62 -14.84 0.91
C LEU A 204 -38.08 -16.22 0.50
N LEU A 205 -37.45 -16.32 -0.67
CA LEU A 205 -36.85 -17.55 -1.17
C LEU A 205 -35.72 -18.06 -0.25
N LEU A 206 -34.92 -17.15 0.32
CA LEU A 206 -33.83 -17.53 1.21
C LEU A 206 -34.31 -18.11 2.55
N GLN A 207 -35.56 -17.88 2.97
CA GLN A 207 -36.13 -18.52 4.17
C GLN A 207 -36.28 -20.04 4.01
N LYS A 208 -36.52 -20.52 2.79
CA LYS A 208 -36.61 -21.95 2.43
C LYS A 208 -35.50 -22.37 1.46
N GLN A 209 -34.30 -21.80 1.64
CA GLN A 209 -33.18 -21.92 0.70
C GLN A 209 -32.84 -23.37 0.36
N GLN A 210 -32.87 -24.30 1.31
CA GLN A 210 -32.47 -25.69 1.07
C GLN A 210 -33.37 -26.40 0.03
N GLU A 211 -34.68 -26.24 0.13
CA GLU A 211 -35.65 -26.84 -0.80
C GLU A 211 -35.56 -26.16 -2.17
N ILE A 212 -35.45 -24.83 -2.19
CA ILE A 212 -35.36 -24.04 -3.42
C ILE A 212 -34.03 -24.30 -4.14
N ALA A 213 -32.93 -24.48 -3.40
CA ALA A 213 -31.63 -24.84 -3.96
C ALA A 213 -31.68 -26.18 -4.68
N SER A 214 -32.38 -27.18 -4.13
CA SER A 214 -32.55 -28.49 -4.78
C SER A 214 -33.30 -28.36 -6.11
N ILE A 215 -34.39 -27.60 -6.13
CA ILE A 215 -35.15 -27.31 -7.36
C ILE A 215 -34.26 -26.56 -8.37
N THR A 216 -33.53 -25.56 -7.90
CA THR A 216 -32.65 -24.74 -8.74
C THR A 216 -31.51 -25.56 -9.33
N GLU A 217 -30.87 -26.44 -8.54
CA GLU A 217 -29.81 -27.33 -9.00
C GLU A 217 -30.30 -28.29 -10.09
N GLN A 218 -31.48 -28.89 -9.89
CA GLN A 218 -32.11 -29.74 -10.89
C GLN A 218 -32.40 -28.97 -12.19
N LEU A 219 -32.98 -27.78 -12.10
CA LEU A 219 -33.28 -26.94 -13.27
C LEU A 219 -32.02 -26.44 -13.97
N MET A 220 -30.97 -26.10 -13.22
CA MET A 220 -29.66 -25.70 -13.75
C MET A 220 -29.04 -26.79 -14.60
N THR A 221 -29.03 -28.02 -14.08
CA THR A 221 -28.40 -29.17 -14.74
C THR A 221 -29.19 -29.63 -15.98
N THR A 222 -30.51 -29.48 -15.96
CA THR A 222 -31.39 -29.97 -17.05
C THR A 222 -31.61 -28.96 -18.17
N LYS A 223 -31.72 -27.65 -17.86
CA LYS A 223 -32.17 -26.66 -18.85
C LYS A 223 -31.58 -25.25 -18.70
N LEU A 224 -31.44 -24.70 -17.50
CA LEU A 224 -31.17 -23.26 -17.36
C LEU A 224 -29.80 -22.87 -17.92
N ILE A 225 -28.75 -23.66 -17.68
CA ILE A 225 -27.39 -23.32 -18.14
C ILE A 225 -27.35 -23.20 -19.67
N SER A 226 -27.95 -24.15 -20.40
CA SER A 226 -27.94 -24.13 -21.87
C SER A 226 -28.76 -22.97 -22.44
N GLU A 227 -29.90 -22.64 -21.85
CA GLU A 227 -30.71 -21.49 -22.27
C GLU A 227 -30.04 -20.14 -21.91
N LEU A 228 -29.35 -20.04 -20.76
CA LEU A 228 -28.56 -18.86 -20.40
C LEU A 228 -27.40 -18.64 -21.37
N GLN A 229 -26.72 -19.73 -21.80
CA GLN A 229 -25.69 -19.64 -22.83
C GLN A 229 -26.25 -19.13 -24.16
N LYS A 230 -27.43 -19.62 -24.59
CA LYS A 230 -28.12 -19.11 -25.79
C LYS A 230 -28.46 -17.62 -25.66
N LEU A 231 -29.01 -17.21 -24.52
CA LEU A 231 -29.31 -15.80 -24.25
C LEU A 231 -28.03 -14.95 -24.30
N PHE A 232 -26.93 -15.43 -23.73
CA PHE A 232 -25.64 -14.73 -23.79
C PHE A 232 -25.18 -14.53 -25.24
N MET A 233 -25.26 -15.56 -26.09
CA MET A 233 -24.89 -15.45 -27.52
C MET A 233 -25.85 -14.54 -28.33
N SER A 234 -27.06 -14.30 -27.82
CA SER A 234 -28.08 -13.43 -28.45
C SER A 234 -28.00 -11.95 -28.06
N LYS A 235 -26.82 -11.46 -27.62
CA LYS A 235 -26.60 -10.09 -27.13
C LYS A 235 -27.36 -9.71 -25.84
N ASN A 236 -27.64 -10.70 -24.99
CA ASN A 236 -28.20 -10.48 -23.65
C ASN A 236 -27.16 -10.74 -22.53
N GLU A 237 -25.89 -10.47 -22.79
CA GLU A 237 -24.76 -10.76 -21.88
C GLU A 237 -24.94 -10.08 -20.53
N THR A 238 -25.31 -8.80 -20.52
CA THR A 238 -25.55 -8.02 -19.30
C THR A 238 -26.66 -8.63 -18.44
N TYR A 239 -27.73 -9.11 -19.07
CA TYR A 239 -28.85 -9.73 -18.37
C TYR A 239 -28.42 -11.04 -17.70
N VAL A 240 -27.73 -11.90 -18.45
CA VAL A 240 -27.26 -13.21 -17.95
C VAL A 240 -26.29 -13.03 -16.77
N LEU A 241 -25.33 -12.12 -16.87
CA LEU A 241 -24.37 -11.88 -15.79
C LEU A 241 -24.99 -11.21 -14.56
N LYS A 242 -26.04 -10.39 -14.72
CA LYS A 242 -26.80 -9.84 -13.58
C LYS A 242 -27.66 -10.88 -12.87
N LEU A 243 -28.13 -11.89 -13.61
CA LEU A 243 -28.95 -12.97 -13.08
C LEU A 243 -28.09 -14.02 -12.33
N TRP A 244 -26.83 -14.19 -12.75
CA TRP A 244 -25.91 -15.17 -12.17
C TRP A 244 -25.74 -15.04 -10.63
N PRO A 245 -25.52 -13.85 -10.05
CA PRO A 245 -25.49 -13.65 -8.61
C PRO A 245 -26.75 -14.12 -7.87
N LEU A 246 -27.93 -13.98 -8.48
CA LEU A 246 -29.19 -14.44 -7.87
C LEU A 246 -29.20 -15.97 -7.74
N PHE A 247 -28.72 -16.68 -8.76
CA PHE A 247 -28.60 -18.14 -8.68
C PHE A 247 -27.56 -18.60 -7.67
N VAL A 248 -26.41 -17.93 -7.59
CA VAL A 248 -25.39 -18.23 -6.59
C VAL A 248 -25.94 -18.06 -5.17
N LYS A 249 -26.75 -17.02 -4.94
CA LYS A 249 -27.46 -16.81 -3.67
C LYS A 249 -28.50 -17.90 -3.39
N LEU A 250 -29.32 -18.29 -4.37
CA LEU A 250 -30.33 -19.35 -4.19
C LEU A 250 -29.72 -20.71 -3.90
N LEU A 251 -28.64 -21.07 -4.60
CA LEU A 251 -27.99 -22.37 -4.44
C LEU A 251 -27.27 -22.51 -3.09
N GLY A 252 -26.80 -21.41 -2.49
CA GLY A 252 -26.26 -21.40 -1.13
C GLY A 252 -25.17 -22.47 -0.90
N ARG A 253 -25.27 -23.19 0.22
CA ARG A 253 -24.33 -24.26 0.61
C ARG A 253 -24.32 -25.47 -0.32
N THR A 254 -25.29 -25.61 -1.22
CA THR A 254 -25.30 -26.71 -2.21
C THR A 254 -24.09 -26.63 -3.15
N LEU A 255 -23.59 -25.41 -3.44
CA LEU A 255 -22.37 -25.18 -4.21
C LEU A 255 -21.09 -25.69 -3.52
N HIS A 256 -21.13 -25.91 -2.22
CA HIS A 256 -19.96 -26.35 -1.44
C HIS A 256 -19.68 -27.84 -1.65
N ARG A 257 -20.72 -28.65 -1.92
CA ARG A 257 -20.66 -30.12 -1.99
C ARG A 257 -20.13 -30.65 -3.33
N SER A 258 -20.55 -30.07 -4.46
CA SER A 258 -20.26 -30.60 -5.79
C SER A 258 -19.28 -29.74 -6.58
N GLY A 259 -18.08 -30.29 -6.84
CA GLY A 259 -17.06 -29.65 -7.67
C GLY A 259 -17.38 -29.64 -9.17
N SER A 260 -18.15 -30.61 -9.67
CA SER A 260 -18.56 -30.67 -11.08
C SER A 260 -19.69 -29.68 -11.40
N PHE A 261 -20.69 -29.59 -10.51
CA PHE A 261 -21.82 -28.69 -10.70
C PHE A 261 -21.38 -27.22 -10.71
N ILE A 262 -20.50 -26.83 -9.78
CA ILE A 262 -19.96 -25.46 -9.78
C ILE A 262 -19.19 -25.15 -11.07
N ASN A 263 -18.46 -26.11 -11.65
CA ASN A 263 -17.77 -25.87 -12.92
C ASN A 263 -18.74 -25.56 -14.05
N SER A 264 -19.87 -26.26 -14.13
CA SER A 264 -20.92 -25.97 -15.12
C SER A 264 -21.49 -24.56 -14.93
N LEU A 265 -21.67 -24.12 -13.69
CA LEU A 265 -22.12 -22.76 -13.38
C LEU A 265 -21.06 -21.69 -13.72
N LEU A 266 -19.78 -22.00 -13.51
CA LEU A 266 -18.66 -21.11 -13.82
C LEU A 266 -18.44 -20.91 -15.32
N GLN A 267 -18.87 -21.85 -16.17
CA GLN A 267 -18.80 -21.67 -17.63
C GLN A 267 -19.57 -20.43 -18.11
N LEU A 268 -20.66 -20.05 -17.44
CA LEU A 268 -21.42 -18.84 -17.77
C LEU A 268 -20.60 -17.57 -17.45
N GLU A 269 -19.94 -17.56 -16.31
CA GLU A 269 -19.14 -16.43 -15.85
C GLU A 269 -17.85 -16.28 -16.68
N GLU A 270 -17.29 -17.40 -17.11
CA GLU A 270 -16.15 -17.47 -18.02
C GLU A 270 -16.44 -16.79 -19.37
N LEU A 271 -17.67 -16.88 -19.89
CA LEU A 271 -18.08 -16.14 -21.09
C LEU A 271 -18.00 -14.62 -20.86
N GLY A 272 -18.38 -14.16 -19.65
CA GLY A 272 -18.25 -12.77 -19.24
C GLY A 272 -16.79 -12.29 -19.26
N PHE A 273 -15.88 -13.06 -18.67
CA PHE A 273 -14.45 -12.74 -18.61
C PHE A 273 -13.75 -12.79 -19.98
N ARG A 274 -14.21 -13.68 -20.88
CA ARG A 274 -13.68 -13.81 -22.25
C ARG A 274 -14.25 -12.78 -23.22
N SER A 275 -15.31 -12.06 -22.86
CA SER A 275 -15.93 -11.05 -23.71
C SER A 275 -14.94 -9.94 -24.09
N GLY A 276 -14.96 -9.49 -25.34
CA GLY A 276 -14.14 -8.35 -25.78
C GLY A 276 -14.61 -7.00 -25.22
N ALA A 277 -15.86 -6.91 -24.74
CA ALA A 277 -16.47 -5.67 -24.28
C ALA A 277 -16.06 -5.35 -22.82
N PRO A 278 -15.41 -4.20 -22.54
CA PRO A 278 -14.99 -3.83 -21.20
C PRO A 278 -16.12 -3.80 -20.18
N MET A 279 -17.31 -3.32 -20.58
CA MET A 279 -18.48 -3.26 -19.68
C MET A 279 -18.95 -4.67 -19.24
N ILE A 280 -18.88 -5.67 -20.13
CA ILE A 280 -19.28 -7.04 -19.81
C ILE A 280 -18.29 -7.67 -18.83
N LYS A 281 -16.98 -7.49 -19.05
CA LYS A 281 -15.95 -7.91 -18.08
C LYS A 281 -16.13 -7.25 -16.72
N LYS A 282 -16.48 -5.95 -16.69
CA LYS A 282 -16.77 -5.22 -15.45
C LYS A 282 -17.90 -5.87 -14.66
N ILE A 283 -19.01 -6.19 -15.33
CA ILE A 283 -20.16 -6.86 -14.69
C ILE A 283 -19.76 -8.25 -14.18
N ALA A 284 -18.95 -9.00 -14.93
CA ALA A 284 -18.46 -10.31 -14.49
C ALA A 284 -17.60 -10.21 -13.20
N PHE A 285 -16.67 -9.25 -13.14
CA PHE A 285 -15.92 -9.00 -11.90
C PHE A 285 -16.85 -8.66 -10.72
N ILE A 286 -17.85 -7.80 -10.92
CA ILE A 286 -18.81 -7.45 -9.85
C ILE A 286 -19.63 -8.68 -9.43
N ALA A 287 -20.10 -9.48 -10.38
CA ALA A 287 -20.85 -10.70 -10.12
C ALA A 287 -20.04 -11.70 -9.29
N TRP A 288 -18.72 -11.75 -9.48
CA TRP A 288 -17.80 -12.59 -8.71
C TRP A 288 -17.88 -12.37 -7.20
N LYS A 289 -18.25 -11.17 -6.72
CA LYS A 289 -18.47 -10.90 -5.28
C LYS A 289 -19.50 -11.85 -4.67
N SER A 290 -20.53 -12.23 -5.43
CA SER A 290 -21.56 -13.17 -4.94
C SER A 290 -21.03 -14.58 -4.69
N LEU A 291 -19.99 -15.01 -5.42
CA LEU A 291 -19.33 -16.29 -5.19
C LEU A 291 -18.43 -16.25 -3.96
N ILE A 292 -17.74 -15.12 -3.76
CA ILE A 292 -16.99 -14.84 -2.53
C ILE A 292 -17.94 -14.93 -1.33
N ASP A 293 -19.10 -14.25 -1.40
CA ASP A 293 -20.14 -14.30 -0.36
C ASP A 293 -20.64 -15.71 -0.09
N ASN A 294 -20.88 -16.49 -1.15
CA ASN A 294 -21.36 -17.85 -1.04
C ASN A 294 -20.34 -18.75 -0.32
N PHE A 295 -19.05 -18.65 -0.65
CA PHE A 295 -18.01 -19.42 0.05
C PHE A 295 -17.80 -18.92 1.47
N ALA A 296 -17.97 -17.62 1.72
CA ALA A 296 -17.91 -17.03 3.05
C ALA A 296 -19.06 -17.47 3.99
N LEU A 297 -20.09 -18.17 3.49
CA LEU A 297 -21.10 -18.83 4.34
C LEU A 297 -20.51 -19.92 5.26
N ASN A 298 -19.30 -20.39 4.96
CA ASN A 298 -18.52 -21.29 5.80
C ASN A 298 -17.02 -20.91 5.71
N PRO A 299 -16.40 -20.37 6.78
CA PRO A 299 -14.99 -19.97 6.79
C PRO A 299 -14.01 -21.06 6.31
N ASP A 300 -14.27 -22.33 6.65
CA ASP A 300 -13.41 -23.46 6.23
C ASP A 300 -13.44 -23.68 4.72
N ILE A 301 -14.58 -23.42 4.09
CA ILE A 301 -14.74 -23.52 2.63
C ILE A 301 -14.02 -22.36 1.96
N LEU A 302 -14.21 -21.13 2.43
CA LEU A 302 -13.54 -19.94 1.90
C LEU A 302 -12.02 -20.05 1.99
N CYS A 303 -11.51 -20.48 3.15
CA CYS A 303 -10.07 -20.59 3.42
C CYS A 303 -9.45 -21.87 2.85
N SER A 304 -10.24 -22.79 2.29
CA SER A 304 -9.67 -23.99 1.68
C SER A 304 -8.83 -23.63 0.45
N ALA A 305 -7.59 -24.14 0.39
CA ALA A 305 -6.65 -23.84 -0.69
C ALA A 305 -7.26 -24.03 -2.10
N LYS A 306 -8.11 -25.05 -2.26
CA LYS A 306 -8.82 -25.39 -3.51
C LYS A 306 -9.81 -24.30 -3.92
N ARG A 307 -10.64 -23.81 -3.00
CA ARG A 307 -11.68 -22.79 -3.29
C ARG A 307 -11.07 -21.40 -3.37
N LEU A 308 -10.11 -21.10 -2.52
CA LEU A 308 -9.38 -19.84 -2.58
C LEU A 308 -8.62 -19.70 -3.90
N LYS A 309 -7.97 -20.76 -4.39
CA LYS A 309 -7.34 -20.77 -5.73
C LYS A 309 -8.33 -20.52 -6.87
N LEU A 310 -9.56 -21.02 -6.73
CA LEU A 310 -10.62 -20.77 -7.70
C LEU A 310 -11.04 -19.30 -7.69
N LEU A 311 -11.26 -18.70 -6.51
CA LEU A 311 -11.61 -17.28 -6.37
C LEU A 311 -10.50 -16.36 -6.89
N MET A 312 -9.25 -16.72 -6.63
CA MET A 312 -8.07 -15.99 -7.09
C MET A 312 -7.83 -16.11 -8.60
N GLN A 313 -8.37 -17.12 -9.27
CA GLN A 313 -8.06 -17.38 -10.67
C GLN A 313 -8.34 -16.18 -11.60
N PRO A 314 -9.57 -15.63 -11.69
CA PRO A 314 -9.82 -14.46 -12.53
C PRO A 314 -9.09 -13.20 -12.05
N LEU A 315 -8.86 -13.07 -10.74
CA LEU A 315 -8.15 -11.95 -10.15
C LEU A 315 -6.65 -11.97 -10.50
N SER A 316 -5.99 -13.12 -10.49
CA SER A 316 -4.57 -13.19 -10.83
C SER A 316 -4.32 -13.29 -12.34
N SER A 317 -5.15 -14.05 -13.09
CA SER A 317 -4.83 -14.38 -14.49
C SER A 317 -5.38 -13.40 -15.52
N ILE A 318 -6.46 -12.67 -15.23
CA ILE A 318 -7.07 -11.76 -16.21
C ILE A 318 -6.30 -10.45 -16.21
N HIS A 319 -5.71 -10.17 -17.36
CA HIS A 319 -5.08 -8.90 -17.63
C HIS A 319 -6.12 -7.85 -18.05
N VAL A 320 -6.04 -6.67 -17.44
CA VAL A 320 -6.95 -5.54 -17.66
C VAL A 320 -6.14 -4.34 -18.16
N ARG A 321 -6.60 -3.71 -19.24
CA ARG A 321 -5.89 -2.61 -19.90
C ARG A 321 -6.49 -1.23 -19.63
N THR A 322 -7.68 -1.17 -19.03
CA THR A 322 -8.37 0.07 -18.72
C THR A 322 -8.40 0.30 -17.23
N GLU A 323 -8.25 1.56 -16.82
CA GLU A 323 -8.30 1.99 -15.43
C GLU A 323 -9.58 1.53 -14.74
N THR A 324 -10.75 1.71 -15.36
CA THR A 324 -12.03 1.30 -14.78
C THR A 324 -12.09 -0.21 -14.48
N LEU A 325 -11.50 -1.05 -15.33
CA LEU A 325 -11.45 -2.49 -15.10
C LEU A 325 -10.43 -2.86 -14.03
N ALA A 326 -9.28 -2.18 -13.98
CA ALA A 326 -8.28 -2.35 -12.94
C ALA A 326 -8.85 -1.99 -11.55
N LEU A 327 -9.56 -0.87 -11.45
CA LEU A 327 -10.26 -0.46 -10.22
C LEU A 327 -11.33 -1.48 -9.81
N THR A 328 -12.18 -1.93 -10.74
CA THR A 328 -13.22 -2.92 -10.43
C THR A 328 -12.60 -4.25 -9.97
N LYS A 329 -11.54 -4.69 -10.64
CA LYS A 329 -10.80 -5.90 -10.30
C LYS A 329 -10.21 -5.80 -8.90
N LEU A 330 -9.58 -4.66 -8.58
CA LEU A 330 -9.00 -4.40 -7.26
C LEU A 330 -10.08 -4.31 -6.18
N GLU A 331 -11.21 -3.66 -6.44
CA GLU A 331 -12.35 -3.59 -5.53
C GLU A 331 -12.88 -4.99 -5.17
N VAL A 332 -13.00 -5.88 -6.16
CA VAL A 332 -13.45 -7.26 -5.95
C VAL A 332 -12.38 -8.09 -5.23
N TRP A 333 -11.10 -7.84 -5.51
CA TRP A 333 -10.00 -8.48 -4.80
C TRP A 333 -9.95 -8.04 -3.35
N TRP A 334 -10.05 -6.73 -3.08
CA TRP A 334 -10.13 -6.17 -1.73
C TRP A 334 -11.33 -6.70 -0.96
N TYR A 335 -12.47 -6.86 -1.64
CA TYR A 335 -13.64 -7.51 -1.05
C TYR A 335 -13.36 -8.95 -0.58
N LEU A 336 -12.54 -9.72 -1.30
CA LEU A 336 -12.10 -11.05 -0.84
C LEU A 336 -11.28 -10.96 0.45
N LEU A 337 -10.36 -9.99 0.56
CA LEU A 337 -9.56 -9.78 1.76
C LEU A 337 -10.46 -9.47 2.97
N MET A 338 -11.46 -8.60 2.79
CA MET A 338 -12.45 -8.29 3.82
C MET A 338 -13.21 -9.53 4.29
N ARG A 339 -13.61 -10.40 3.36
CA ARG A 339 -14.36 -11.63 3.70
C ARG A 339 -13.51 -12.72 4.34
N LEU A 340 -12.19 -12.70 4.20
CA LEU A 340 -11.29 -13.61 4.91
C LEU A 340 -11.12 -13.25 6.39
N GLY A 341 -11.30 -11.97 6.75
CA GLY A 341 -11.28 -11.47 8.12
C GLY A 341 -10.04 -11.97 8.92
N PRO A 342 -10.23 -12.68 10.04
CA PRO A 342 -9.12 -13.14 10.89
C PRO A 342 -8.23 -14.20 10.24
N HIS A 343 -8.67 -14.84 9.15
CA HIS A 343 -7.89 -15.83 8.41
C HIS A 343 -7.00 -15.21 7.32
N LEU A 344 -7.05 -13.88 7.13
CA LEU A 344 -6.25 -13.18 6.14
C LEU A 344 -4.73 -13.39 6.33
N PRO A 345 -4.15 -13.31 7.55
CA PRO A 345 -2.71 -13.51 7.73
C PRO A 345 -2.25 -14.92 7.30
N ALA A 346 -3.06 -15.95 7.56
CA ALA A 346 -2.75 -17.33 7.15
C ALA A 346 -2.72 -17.51 5.63
N ASN A 347 -3.42 -16.64 4.88
CA ASN A 347 -3.55 -16.68 3.43
C ASN A 347 -2.79 -15.55 2.71
N PHE A 348 -1.87 -14.86 3.42
CA PHE A 348 -1.13 -13.70 2.91
C PHE A 348 -0.42 -13.99 1.57
N GLU A 349 0.33 -15.09 1.49
CA GLU A 349 1.07 -15.49 0.27
C GLU A 349 0.14 -15.74 -0.92
N GLN A 350 -1.05 -16.30 -0.68
CA GLN A 350 -1.97 -16.67 -1.74
C GLN A 350 -2.78 -15.48 -2.26
N VAL A 351 -3.07 -14.49 -1.39
CA VAL A 351 -4.05 -13.44 -1.67
C VAL A 351 -3.43 -12.04 -1.71
N CYS A 352 -2.61 -11.69 -0.72
CA CYS A 352 -2.04 -10.34 -0.58
C CYS A 352 -0.81 -10.13 -1.46
N VAL A 353 0.09 -11.12 -1.55
CA VAL A 353 1.31 -10.99 -2.37
C VAL A 353 1.01 -10.73 -3.85
N PRO A 354 0.10 -11.48 -4.52
CA PRO A 354 -0.20 -11.20 -5.91
C PRO A 354 -1.00 -9.89 -6.09
N LEU A 355 -1.74 -9.46 -5.06
CA LEU A 355 -2.41 -8.15 -5.07
C LEU A 355 -1.38 -7.02 -5.04
N ILE A 356 -0.41 -7.09 -4.12
CA ILE A 356 0.72 -6.15 -4.03
C ILE A 356 1.40 -6.02 -5.40
N GLN A 357 1.78 -7.15 -5.99
CA GLN A 357 2.40 -7.18 -7.32
C GLN A 357 1.50 -6.53 -8.38
N SER A 358 0.19 -6.82 -8.38
CA SER A 358 -0.74 -6.24 -9.35
C SER A 358 -0.92 -4.72 -9.24
N THR A 359 -0.63 -4.14 -8.06
CA THR A 359 -0.84 -2.72 -7.77
C THR A 359 0.43 -1.87 -7.84
N ILE A 360 1.57 -2.45 -7.44
CA ILE A 360 2.80 -1.71 -7.16
C ILE A 360 3.93 -2.06 -8.13
N SER A 361 3.88 -3.21 -8.83
CA SER A 361 5.01 -3.67 -9.64
C SER A 361 5.50 -2.63 -10.65
N ILE A 362 6.73 -2.17 -10.42
CA ILE A 362 7.58 -1.48 -11.37
C ILE A 362 8.32 -2.60 -12.12
N ASP A 363 8.21 -2.66 -13.46
CA ASP A 363 8.89 -3.67 -14.29
C ASP A 363 10.41 -3.64 -14.08
N SER A 364 10.88 -4.37 -13.07
CA SER A 364 12.30 -4.60 -12.80
C SER A 364 12.76 -5.76 -13.66
N ASN A 365 12.87 -5.53 -14.98
CA ASN A 365 13.72 -6.28 -15.94
C ASN A 365 13.56 -5.79 -17.40
N ALA A 366 13.47 -4.49 -17.63
CA ALA A 366 13.72 -3.94 -18.97
C ALA A 366 15.22 -3.68 -19.17
N SER A 367 16.03 -4.73 -19.28
CA SER A 367 17.32 -4.60 -19.98
C SER A 367 17.01 -4.47 -21.49
N PRO A 368 17.48 -3.43 -22.19
CA PRO A 368 17.24 -3.30 -23.62
C PRO A 368 18.19 -4.24 -24.37
N GLN A 369 17.76 -5.47 -24.65
CA GLN A 369 18.37 -6.27 -25.71
C GLN A 369 17.64 -5.97 -27.02
N GLY A 370 18.43 -5.42 -27.95
CA GLY A 370 17.96 -4.79 -29.17
C GLY A 370 17.23 -5.71 -30.15
N ASN A 371 16.45 -5.03 -30.98
CA ASN A 371 15.81 -5.54 -32.19
C ASN A 371 16.77 -6.38 -33.04
N SER A 372 16.36 -7.60 -33.38
CA SER A 372 16.70 -8.21 -34.66
C SER A 372 15.59 -9.16 -35.09
N CYS A 373 14.74 -8.69 -36.00
CA CYS A 373 13.98 -9.56 -36.89
C CYS A 373 14.94 -10.00 -37.99
N HIS A 374 15.22 -11.30 -38.14
CA HIS A 374 15.40 -11.95 -39.45
C HIS A 374 15.37 -13.49 -39.33
N VAL A 375 14.35 -14.06 -39.99
CA VAL A 375 14.35 -15.25 -40.89
C VAL A 375 14.81 -16.63 -40.37
N ALA A 376 13.97 -17.62 -40.72
CA ALA A 376 14.03 -19.05 -40.46
C ALA A 376 15.32 -19.78 -40.90
N THR A 377 15.69 -20.84 -40.16
CA THR A 377 16.06 -22.19 -40.65
C THR A 377 16.39 -23.12 -39.46
N SER A 378 15.82 -24.32 -39.44
CA SER A 378 16.31 -25.47 -38.64
C SER A 378 17.51 -26.13 -39.35
N PRO A 379 18.26 -27.14 -38.82
CA PRO A 379 18.14 -27.88 -37.54
C PRO A 379 19.49 -28.14 -36.78
N GLY A 380 19.42 -28.64 -35.54
CA GLY A 380 20.39 -29.64 -35.04
C GLY A 380 21.08 -29.41 -33.67
N LEU A 381 21.03 -30.48 -32.85
CA LEU A 381 21.95 -30.91 -31.78
C LEU A 381 21.74 -30.41 -30.33
N ASN A 382 21.13 -31.27 -29.52
CA ASN A 382 21.27 -31.33 -28.05
C ASN A 382 22.63 -31.93 -27.65
N PRO A 383 23.12 -31.67 -26.42
CA PRO A 383 22.95 -32.61 -25.28
C PRO A 383 22.70 -31.86 -23.94
N MET A 384 22.19 -32.39 -22.82
CA MET A 384 21.59 -33.67 -22.37
C MET A 384 21.32 -33.46 -20.86
N THR A 385 20.11 -33.73 -20.36
CA THR A 385 19.85 -33.92 -18.91
C THR A 385 18.90 -35.12 -18.73
N PRO A 386 18.99 -35.84 -17.60
CA PRO A 386 18.54 -37.23 -17.51
C PRO A 386 17.03 -37.35 -17.26
N VAL A 387 16.46 -38.35 -17.94
CA VAL A 387 15.07 -38.79 -17.89
C VAL A 387 14.92 -39.85 -16.81
N HIS A 388 13.97 -39.66 -15.88
CA HIS A 388 13.30 -40.77 -15.20
C HIS A 388 11.85 -40.86 -15.70
N LYS A 389 11.54 -41.98 -16.37
CA LYS A 389 10.21 -42.42 -16.80
C LYS A 389 9.49 -43.17 -15.66
N GLY A 390 8.18 -43.03 -15.61
CA GLY A 390 7.24 -43.93 -14.91
C GLY A 390 5.83 -43.33 -14.94
N ALA A 391 5.03 -43.61 -15.96
CA ALA A 391 4.08 -44.73 -16.04
C ALA A 391 2.64 -44.25 -15.77
N SER A 392 1.82 -44.39 -16.81
CA SER A 392 0.37 -44.21 -16.85
C SER A 392 -0.34 -45.18 -15.89
N SER A 393 -1.19 -44.65 -15.01
CA SER A 393 -2.20 -45.39 -14.25
C SER A 393 -3.60 -44.83 -14.56
N PRO A 394 -4.58 -45.66 -14.93
CA PRO A 394 -5.95 -45.24 -15.23
C PRO A 394 -6.82 -45.28 -13.97
N TYR A 395 -6.68 -44.29 -13.09
CA TYR A 395 -7.69 -43.99 -12.06
C TYR A 395 -7.75 -42.48 -11.87
N GLY A 396 -8.79 -41.86 -12.43
CA GLY A 396 -9.03 -40.43 -12.33
C GLY A 396 -9.39 -40.02 -10.91
N ALA A 397 -8.54 -39.23 -10.28
CA ALA A 397 -8.92 -38.47 -9.09
C ALA A 397 -9.96 -37.39 -9.49
N PRO A 398 -10.96 -37.05 -8.65
CA PRO A 398 -12.00 -36.10 -9.02
C PRO A 398 -11.38 -34.71 -9.25
N GLY A 399 -11.50 -34.23 -10.49
CA GLY A 399 -10.90 -32.99 -10.95
C GLY A 399 -11.23 -31.79 -10.05
N THR A 400 -10.21 -30.98 -9.77
CA THR A 400 -10.39 -29.68 -9.13
C THR A 400 -11.25 -28.76 -10.00
N PRO A 401 -12.21 -28.00 -9.44
CA PRO A 401 -12.93 -27.00 -10.20
C PRO A 401 -11.96 -25.93 -10.67
N ARG A 402 -11.91 -25.69 -11.98
CA ARG A 402 -10.93 -24.82 -12.64
C ARG A 402 -11.61 -24.15 -13.84
N MET A 403 -11.52 -22.83 -13.94
CA MET A 403 -11.92 -22.08 -15.14
C MET A 403 -10.78 -22.15 -16.17
N ASN A 404 -11.02 -21.96 -17.46
CA ASN A 404 -9.97 -21.98 -18.49
C ASN A 404 -9.74 -20.58 -19.09
N LEU A 405 -8.99 -19.74 -18.39
CA LEU A 405 -8.60 -18.41 -18.87
C LEU A 405 -7.17 -18.49 -19.44
N SER A 406 -7.00 -18.42 -20.76
CA SER A 406 -5.69 -18.40 -21.41
C SER A 406 -5.02 -17.01 -21.28
N SER A 407 -3.75 -17.00 -20.88
CA SER A 407 -2.94 -15.79 -20.68
C SER A 407 -2.06 -15.51 -21.91
N ASN A 408 -2.15 -14.30 -22.48
CA ASN A 408 -1.10 -13.76 -23.32
C ASN A 408 -0.21 -12.87 -22.46
N LEU A 409 1.08 -13.21 -22.37
CA LEU A 409 2.09 -12.47 -21.61
C LEU A 409 2.43 -11.17 -22.36
N GLY A 410 1.91 -10.05 -21.89
CA GLY A 410 2.27 -8.71 -22.34
C GLY A 410 2.16 -7.75 -21.16
N GLY A 411 3.22 -6.98 -20.90
CA GLY A 411 3.39 -6.12 -19.72
C GLY A 411 2.24 -5.14 -19.52
N MET A 412 1.91 -4.88 -18.26
CA MET A 412 0.87 -3.92 -17.88
C MET A 412 1.41 -2.50 -18.02
N ALA A 413 0.71 -1.62 -18.74
CA ALA A 413 0.96 -0.20 -18.62
C ALA A 413 0.67 0.23 -17.17
N THR A 414 1.59 0.92 -16.52
CA THR A 414 1.43 1.44 -15.15
C THR A 414 0.30 2.46 -15.13
N ILE A 415 -0.69 2.27 -14.24
CA ILE A 415 -1.85 3.17 -14.09
C ILE A 415 -1.67 3.93 -12.77
N PRO A 416 -1.44 5.26 -12.78
CA PRO A 416 -1.13 6.03 -11.57
C PRO A 416 -2.18 5.92 -10.45
N SER A 417 -3.47 5.91 -10.79
CA SER A 417 -4.55 5.75 -9.80
C SER A 417 -4.53 4.40 -9.09
N ILE A 418 -4.07 3.34 -9.76
CA ILE A 418 -3.89 2.01 -9.16
C ILE A 418 -2.69 1.99 -8.23
N GLN A 419 -1.61 2.70 -8.56
CA GLN A 419 -0.43 2.82 -7.70
C GLN A 419 -0.74 3.62 -6.43
N LEU A 420 -1.52 4.71 -6.55
CA LEU A 420 -2.05 5.46 -5.40
C LEU A 420 -2.95 4.58 -4.52
N LEU A 421 -3.81 3.76 -5.12
CA LEU A 421 -4.64 2.82 -4.38
C LEU A 421 -3.80 1.69 -3.75
N GLY A 422 -2.69 1.31 -4.37
CA GLY A 422 -1.68 0.41 -3.80
C GLY A 422 -0.98 1.01 -2.58
N LEU A 423 -0.70 2.31 -2.57
CA LEU A 423 -0.19 3.02 -1.40
C LEU A 423 -1.22 3.03 -0.25
N GLU A 424 -2.49 3.28 -0.56
CA GLU A 424 -3.60 3.22 0.40
C GLU A 424 -3.78 1.80 0.97
N MET A 425 -3.67 0.78 0.11
CA MET A 425 -3.68 -0.63 0.50
C MET A 425 -2.58 -0.94 1.52
N LEU A 426 -1.35 -0.44 1.31
CA LEU A 426 -0.24 -0.61 2.26
C LEU A 426 -0.49 0.10 3.59
N LEU A 427 -1.12 1.28 3.57
CA LEU A 427 -1.56 1.98 4.78
C LEU A 427 -2.51 1.09 5.60
N HIS A 428 -3.48 0.44 4.95
CA HIS A 428 -4.38 -0.51 5.61
C HIS A 428 -3.67 -1.76 6.13
N PHE A 429 -2.70 -2.30 5.39
CA PHE A 429 -1.94 -3.48 5.83
C PHE A 429 -1.10 -3.22 7.09
N LEU A 430 -0.55 -2.00 7.21
CA LEU A 430 0.30 -1.62 8.34
C LEU A 430 -0.50 -1.13 9.55
N LEU A 431 -1.48 -0.24 9.37
CA LEU A 431 -2.28 0.33 10.46
C LEU A 431 -3.50 -0.53 10.85
N GLY A 432 -3.93 -1.45 9.99
CA GLY A 432 -5.12 -2.26 10.22
C GLY A 432 -6.36 -1.40 10.50
N PRO A 433 -7.11 -1.67 11.60
CA PRO A 433 -8.31 -0.89 11.97
C PRO A 433 -8.04 0.60 12.27
N GLU A 434 -6.82 0.95 12.68
CA GLU A 434 -6.45 2.32 13.06
C GLU A 434 -6.37 3.27 11.85
N ALA A 435 -6.36 2.73 10.63
CA ALA A 435 -6.39 3.50 9.39
C ALA A 435 -7.58 4.47 9.32
N LEU A 436 -8.75 4.09 9.86
CA LEU A 436 -9.94 4.95 9.87
C LEU A 436 -9.77 6.15 10.81
N SER A 437 -9.22 5.93 12.01
CA SER A 437 -8.92 7.02 12.95
C SER A 437 -7.85 7.94 12.38
N PHE A 438 -6.82 7.39 11.75
CA PHE A 438 -5.76 8.14 11.09
C PHE A 438 -6.32 9.02 9.95
N ALA A 439 -7.18 8.47 9.09
CA ALA A 439 -7.80 9.21 8.01
C ALA A 439 -8.69 10.36 8.51
N LYS A 440 -9.48 10.12 9.57
CA LYS A 440 -10.30 11.18 10.21
C LYS A 440 -9.44 12.30 10.78
N GLN A 441 -8.34 11.98 11.46
CA GLN A 441 -7.43 12.98 12.04
C GLN A 441 -6.75 13.84 10.96
N ASN A 442 -6.39 13.24 9.82
CA ASN A 442 -5.67 13.90 8.74
C ASN A 442 -6.57 14.39 7.59
N LYS A 443 -7.89 14.32 7.74
CA LYS A 443 -8.90 14.71 6.73
C LYS A 443 -8.68 14.03 5.37
N LEU A 444 -8.28 12.77 5.38
CA LEU A 444 -8.06 11.96 4.18
C LEU A 444 -9.35 11.24 3.77
N VAL A 445 -9.60 11.15 2.46
CA VAL A 445 -10.67 10.35 1.88
C VAL A 445 -10.05 9.04 1.40
N LEU A 446 -10.34 7.95 2.12
CA LEU A 446 -9.93 6.60 1.73
C LEU A 446 -10.95 6.01 0.74
N SER A 447 -10.44 5.36 -0.30
CA SER A 447 -11.25 4.70 -1.34
C SER A 447 -11.56 3.23 -1.00
N LEU A 448 -10.71 2.59 -0.20
CA LEU A 448 -10.83 1.21 0.24
C LEU A 448 -11.63 1.11 1.55
N GLU A 449 -12.40 0.03 1.66
CA GLU A 449 -13.08 -0.31 2.92
C GLU A 449 -12.03 -0.73 3.97
N PRO A 450 -12.08 -0.23 5.21
CA PRO A 450 -11.06 -0.50 6.20
C PRO A 450 -11.07 -1.97 6.65
N LEU A 451 -9.87 -2.54 6.82
CA LEU A 451 -9.71 -3.88 7.39
C LEU A 451 -10.21 -3.90 8.85
N GLU A 452 -11.16 -4.77 9.14
CA GLU A 452 -11.69 -4.98 10.51
C GLU A 452 -10.68 -5.69 11.43
N HIS A 453 -9.78 -6.48 10.85
CA HIS A 453 -8.76 -7.24 11.56
C HIS A 453 -7.36 -6.86 11.06
N PRO A 454 -6.36 -6.70 11.95
CA PRO A 454 -5.00 -6.38 11.55
C PRO A 454 -4.38 -7.54 10.76
N LEU A 455 -3.73 -7.21 9.63
CA LEU A 455 -2.99 -8.20 8.85
C LEU A 455 -1.74 -8.68 9.60
N ILE A 456 -1.00 -7.72 10.16
CA ILE A 456 0.23 -7.99 10.90
C ILE A 456 -0.13 -8.28 12.35
N SER A 457 -0.32 -9.57 12.64
CA SER A 457 -0.77 -10.04 13.96
C SER A 457 0.36 -10.22 14.98
N SER A 458 1.61 -10.29 14.54
CA SER A 458 2.77 -10.50 15.41
C SER A 458 4.10 -10.08 14.75
N PRO A 459 5.15 -9.79 15.55
CA PRO A 459 6.50 -9.55 15.02
C PRO A 459 7.05 -10.73 14.23
N SER A 460 6.71 -11.97 14.61
CA SER A 460 7.10 -13.18 13.87
C SER A 460 6.45 -13.25 12.48
N PHE A 461 5.19 -12.84 12.35
CA PHE A 461 4.53 -12.76 11.04
C PHE A 461 5.23 -11.73 10.16
N PHE A 462 5.48 -10.53 10.70
CA PHE A 462 6.21 -9.50 9.97
C PHE A 462 7.60 -9.98 9.55
N SER A 463 8.37 -10.59 10.46
CA SER A 463 9.70 -11.12 10.15
C SER A 463 9.70 -12.12 9.00
N LYS A 464 8.68 -12.98 8.89
CA LYS A 464 8.54 -13.95 7.80
C LYS A 464 8.25 -13.29 6.45
N HIS A 465 7.48 -12.21 6.45
CA HIS A 465 7.01 -11.52 5.23
C HIS A 465 7.66 -10.15 5.00
N ALA A 466 8.70 -9.83 5.76
CA ALA A 466 9.35 -8.53 5.76
C ALA A 466 9.90 -8.16 4.39
N ASN A 467 10.45 -9.14 3.64
CA ASN A 467 10.94 -8.90 2.29
C ASN A 467 9.86 -8.36 1.38
N THR A 468 8.71 -9.03 1.33
CA THR A 468 7.57 -8.59 0.50
C THR A 468 7.07 -7.22 0.93
N LEU A 469 6.86 -6.99 2.23
CA LEU A 469 6.26 -5.74 2.72
C LEU A 469 7.20 -4.54 2.57
N ILE A 470 8.49 -4.69 2.90
CA ILE A 470 9.48 -3.62 2.77
C ILE A 470 9.70 -3.28 1.29
N THR A 471 9.83 -4.29 0.42
CA THR A 471 9.94 -4.06 -1.04
C THR A 471 8.67 -3.40 -1.60
N ALA A 472 7.48 -3.80 -1.13
CA ALA A 472 6.23 -3.17 -1.56
C ALA A 472 6.16 -1.69 -1.17
N VAL A 473 6.56 -1.34 0.06
CA VAL A 473 6.62 0.08 0.50
C VAL A 473 7.63 0.86 -0.33
N HIS A 474 8.82 0.29 -0.54
CA HIS A 474 9.85 0.88 -1.41
C HIS A 474 9.33 1.16 -2.82
N ASP A 475 8.81 0.12 -3.49
CA ASP A 475 8.35 0.21 -4.88
C ASP A 475 7.15 1.17 -4.99
N SER A 476 6.25 1.18 -3.99
CA SER A 476 5.12 2.11 -3.96
C SER A 476 5.58 3.56 -3.82
N PHE A 477 6.56 3.83 -2.97
CA PHE A 477 7.12 5.18 -2.79
C PHE A 477 7.79 5.68 -4.07
N VAL A 478 8.59 4.82 -4.72
CA VAL A 478 9.24 5.14 -5.99
C VAL A 478 8.22 5.31 -7.13
N ALA A 479 7.17 4.50 -7.17
CA ALA A 479 6.15 4.54 -8.21
C ALA A 479 5.27 5.80 -8.14
N VAL A 480 4.78 6.15 -6.95
CA VAL A 480 3.83 7.27 -6.77
C VAL A 480 4.56 8.60 -6.63
N GLY A 481 5.68 8.60 -5.94
CA GLY A 481 6.54 9.76 -5.77
C GLY A 481 5.86 11.04 -5.30
N LYS A 482 5.97 12.11 -6.10
CA LYS A 482 5.45 13.43 -5.74
C LYS A 482 3.93 13.45 -5.57
N ASP A 483 3.21 12.51 -6.18
CA ASP A 483 1.75 12.42 -6.08
C ASP A 483 1.29 11.81 -4.74
N ALA A 484 2.20 11.26 -3.95
CA ALA A 484 1.88 10.60 -2.69
C ALA A 484 1.69 11.62 -1.54
N PRO A 485 0.55 11.59 -0.81
CA PRO A 485 0.34 12.48 0.33
C PRO A 485 1.41 12.30 1.42
N ASP A 486 2.04 13.40 1.84
CA ASP A 486 3.16 13.38 2.79
C ASP A 486 2.82 12.71 4.12
N VAL A 487 1.60 12.93 4.62
CA VAL A 487 1.09 12.31 5.84
C VAL A 487 0.97 10.78 5.71
N VAL A 488 0.56 10.28 4.55
CA VAL A 488 0.42 8.83 4.29
C VAL A 488 1.80 8.18 4.18
N VAL A 489 2.72 8.78 3.42
CA VAL A 489 4.10 8.31 3.27
C VAL A 489 4.80 8.25 4.64
N SER A 490 4.67 9.31 5.44
CA SER A 490 5.27 9.37 6.78
C SER A 490 4.66 8.33 7.73
N ALA A 491 3.35 8.11 7.67
CA ALA A 491 2.67 7.11 8.52
C ALA A 491 3.07 5.68 8.16
N ILE A 492 3.08 5.33 6.87
CA ILE A 492 3.53 4.02 6.37
C ILE A 492 4.97 3.77 6.80
N TRP A 493 5.86 4.74 6.59
CA TRP A 493 7.27 4.58 6.96
C TRP A 493 7.44 4.44 8.46
N LYS A 494 6.77 5.27 9.27
CA LYS A 494 6.82 5.21 10.74
C LYS A 494 6.36 3.85 11.27
N GLU A 495 5.26 3.31 10.76
CA GLU A 495 4.76 2.01 11.21
C GLU A 495 5.70 0.88 10.77
N LEU A 496 6.28 0.96 9.57
CA LEU A 496 7.30 0.03 9.12
C LEU A 496 8.53 0.04 10.05
N ILE A 497 9.01 1.22 10.47
CA ILE A 497 10.09 1.33 11.45
C ILE A 497 9.69 0.72 12.80
N SER A 498 8.46 0.94 13.27
CA SER A 498 7.92 0.36 14.51
C SER A 498 7.96 -1.17 14.49
N LEU A 499 7.56 -1.78 13.38
CA LEU A 499 7.61 -3.22 13.18
C LEU A 499 9.05 -3.77 13.15
N VAL A 500 9.96 -3.09 12.46
CA VAL A 500 11.39 -3.47 12.44
C VAL A 500 12.01 -3.32 13.83
N LYS A 501 11.67 -2.26 14.58
CA LYS A 501 12.05 -2.10 15.98
C LYS A 501 11.59 -3.29 16.82
N SER A 502 10.31 -3.67 16.71
CA SER A 502 9.78 -4.80 17.47
C SER A 502 10.52 -6.11 17.17
N VAL A 503 10.85 -6.38 15.89
CA VAL A 503 11.60 -7.60 15.52
C VAL A 503 13.04 -7.56 16.04
N THR A 504 13.71 -6.40 15.96
CA THR A 504 15.09 -6.25 16.43
C THR A 504 15.20 -6.34 17.97
N GLU A 505 14.19 -5.88 18.71
CA GLU A 505 14.14 -5.98 20.18
C GLU A 505 13.68 -7.36 20.68
N SER A 506 12.80 -8.06 19.95
CA SER A 506 12.29 -9.38 20.35
C SER A 506 13.27 -10.55 20.15
N GLY A 507 14.49 -10.28 19.69
CA GLY A 507 15.44 -11.28 19.20
C GLY A 507 15.78 -12.38 20.21
N ASN A 508 15.30 -13.60 19.93
CA ASN A 508 15.84 -14.82 20.51
C ASN A 508 17.29 -14.99 20.03
N LYS A 509 18.25 -15.21 20.95
CA LYS A 509 19.72 -15.27 20.67
C LYS A 509 20.17 -16.29 19.61
N LYS A 510 19.27 -17.09 19.04
CA LYS A 510 19.56 -18.17 18.07
C LYS A 510 19.13 -17.88 16.63
N GLU A 511 18.36 -16.82 16.36
CA GLU A 511 17.88 -16.54 15.00
C GLU A 511 18.43 -15.19 14.50
N LYS A 512 18.87 -15.17 13.23
CA LYS A 512 19.41 -14.00 12.49
C LYS A 512 18.38 -13.04 11.83
N PRO A 513 17.04 -13.14 12.00
CA PRO A 513 16.13 -12.43 11.10
C PRO A 513 16.07 -10.92 11.36
N GLY A 514 16.31 -10.44 12.59
CA GLY A 514 16.23 -9.01 12.89
C GLY A 514 17.28 -8.14 12.17
N SER A 515 18.51 -8.63 12.04
CA SER A 515 19.58 -7.92 11.31
C SER A 515 19.36 -7.90 9.80
N GLU A 516 18.84 -9.00 9.24
CA GLU A 516 18.52 -9.10 7.81
C GLU A 516 17.36 -8.16 7.45
N VAL A 517 16.31 -8.13 8.26
CA VAL A 517 15.16 -7.24 8.09
C VAL A 517 15.58 -5.77 8.18
N LEU A 518 16.42 -5.41 9.16
CA LEU A 518 16.97 -4.05 9.27
C LEU A 518 17.81 -3.68 8.05
N THR A 519 18.68 -4.58 7.60
CA THR A 519 19.52 -4.36 6.41
C THR A 519 18.66 -4.09 5.18
N LEU A 520 17.57 -4.85 5.01
CA LEU A 520 16.64 -4.65 3.90
C LEU A 520 15.96 -3.28 3.98
N LEU A 521 15.44 -2.89 5.15
CA LEU A 521 14.84 -1.59 5.37
C LEU A 521 15.81 -0.44 5.02
N LEU A 522 17.06 -0.52 5.47
CA LEU A 522 18.07 0.53 5.24
C LEU A 522 18.50 0.59 3.77
N LYS A 523 18.60 -0.55 3.08
CA LYS A 523 18.81 -0.59 1.62
C LYS A 523 17.62 0.01 0.85
N SER A 524 16.40 -0.26 1.29
CA SER A 524 15.20 0.36 0.71
C SER A 524 15.21 1.88 0.92
N LEU A 525 15.61 2.36 2.11
CA LEU A 525 15.79 3.80 2.34
C LEU A 525 16.84 4.39 1.38
N GLU A 526 18.03 3.80 1.29
CA GLU A 526 19.08 4.25 0.36
C GLU A 526 18.59 4.32 -1.09
N SER A 527 17.85 3.32 -1.54
CA SER A 527 17.29 3.29 -2.88
C SER A 527 16.23 4.40 -3.10
N ILE A 528 15.34 4.64 -2.13
CA ILE A 528 14.40 5.76 -2.16
C ILE A 528 15.15 7.09 -2.24
N VAL A 529 16.19 7.28 -1.44
CA VAL A 529 17.01 8.50 -1.45
C VAL A 529 17.63 8.72 -2.85
N LYS A 530 18.29 7.69 -3.39
CA LYS A 530 18.97 7.75 -4.70
C LYS A 530 18.03 7.90 -5.88
N SER A 531 16.76 7.52 -5.72
CA SER A 531 15.76 7.66 -6.78
C SER A 531 15.37 9.12 -7.06
N GLU A 532 15.67 10.04 -6.13
CA GLU A 532 15.31 11.48 -6.20
C GLU A 532 13.82 11.76 -6.42
N VAL A 533 12.98 10.75 -6.16
CA VAL A 533 11.54 10.81 -6.39
C VAL A 533 10.85 11.78 -5.42
N PHE A 534 11.36 11.91 -4.19
CA PHE A 534 10.88 12.86 -3.18
C PHE A 534 11.77 14.09 -3.07
N PRO A 535 11.20 15.28 -2.76
CA PRO A 535 11.99 16.46 -2.40
C PRO A 535 12.87 16.20 -1.18
N VAL A 536 14.03 16.87 -1.10
CA VAL A 536 14.99 16.74 0.01
C VAL A 536 14.33 16.91 1.38
N SER A 537 13.41 17.87 1.52
CA SER A 537 12.70 18.12 2.78
C SER A 537 11.85 16.93 3.25
N LYS A 538 11.24 16.17 2.33
CA LYS A 538 10.45 14.97 2.61
C LYS A 538 11.35 13.77 2.90
N THR A 539 12.46 13.65 2.18
CA THR A 539 13.45 12.59 2.44
C THR A 539 14.13 12.76 3.81
N LEU A 540 14.37 14.00 4.24
CA LEU A 540 14.84 14.30 5.60
C LEU A 540 13.81 13.90 6.68
N VAL A 541 12.51 14.00 6.42
CA VAL A 541 11.47 13.46 7.34
C VAL A 541 11.62 11.95 7.47
N LEU A 542 11.78 11.22 6.36
CA LEU A 542 11.96 9.77 6.39
C LEU A 542 13.23 9.38 7.16
N MET A 543 14.30 10.14 6.97
CA MET A 543 15.56 9.97 7.70
C MET A 543 15.35 10.18 9.20
N GLU A 544 14.71 11.28 9.60
CA GLU A 544 14.42 11.60 10.99
C GLU A 544 13.56 10.51 11.66
N ILE A 545 12.50 10.05 10.98
CA ILE A 545 11.65 8.95 11.46
C ILE A 545 12.47 7.67 11.67
N THR A 546 13.39 7.36 10.75
CA THR A 546 14.27 6.19 10.85
C THR A 546 15.19 6.28 12.06
N ILE A 547 15.84 7.44 12.25
CA ILE A 547 16.81 7.66 13.34
C ILE A 547 16.11 7.65 14.70
N LYS A 548 14.97 8.33 14.83
CA LYS A 548 14.21 8.39 16.10
C LYS A 548 13.47 7.09 16.42
N GLY A 549 13.07 6.34 15.39
CA GLY A 549 12.28 5.13 15.55
C GLY A 549 13.11 3.89 15.88
N LEU A 550 14.35 3.80 15.41
CA LEU A 550 15.23 2.65 15.68
C LEU A 550 15.94 2.76 17.05
N PRO A 551 16.17 1.64 17.76
CA PRO A 551 16.88 1.67 19.05
C PRO A 551 18.34 2.12 18.91
N GLN A 552 18.81 2.99 19.81
CA GLN A 552 20.20 3.48 19.80
C GLN A 552 21.24 2.35 19.85
N LYS A 553 20.97 1.29 20.64
CA LYS A 553 21.83 0.10 20.75
C LYS A 553 21.99 -0.65 19.43
N VAL A 554 20.99 -0.60 18.56
CA VAL A 554 21.02 -1.24 17.23
C VAL A 554 21.78 -0.35 16.25
N LEU A 555 21.48 0.95 16.25
CA LEU A 555 22.15 1.93 15.38
C LEU A 555 23.66 2.02 15.61
N GLY A 556 24.10 1.91 16.87
CA GLY A 556 25.50 2.01 17.27
C GLY A 556 26.26 0.67 17.31
N SER A 557 25.65 -0.46 16.95
CA SER A 557 26.29 -1.77 17.08
C SER A 557 26.75 -2.35 15.73
N PRO A 558 27.98 -2.89 15.63
CA PRO A 558 28.45 -3.58 14.43
C PRO A 558 27.75 -4.91 14.18
N ALA A 559 27.02 -5.44 15.16
CA ALA A 559 26.26 -6.68 14.99
C ALA A 559 25.14 -6.57 13.94
N TYR A 560 24.77 -5.34 13.57
CA TYR A 560 23.71 -5.02 12.62
C TYR A 560 24.26 -4.40 11.34
N GLN A 561 25.39 -4.92 10.85
CA GLN A 561 26.02 -4.45 9.60
C GLN A 561 25.06 -4.43 8.42
N VAL A 562 25.13 -3.34 7.67
CA VAL A 562 24.38 -3.12 6.43
C VAL A 562 25.32 -3.36 5.25
N ALA A 563 25.02 -4.36 4.42
CA ALA A 563 25.71 -4.59 3.14
C ALA A 563 27.25 -4.79 3.23
N ASN A 564 27.99 -4.37 2.19
CA ASN A 564 29.44 -4.53 2.00
C ASN A 564 30.29 -3.62 2.92
N MET A 565 29.76 -3.16 4.05
CA MET A 565 30.54 -2.35 4.99
C MET A 565 31.59 -3.22 5.71
N ASP A 566 32.68 -2.58 6.13
CA ASP A 566 33.77 -3.23 6.86
C ASP A 566 33.24 -3.95 8.13
N ILE A 567 33.66 -5.21 8.30
CA ILE A 567 33.21 -6.12 9.36
C ILE A 567 33.57 -5.58 10.77
N LEU A 568 34.54 -4.68 10.87
CA LEU A 568 35.00 -4.15 12.15
C LEU A 568 34.35 -2.80 12.53
N ASN A 569 33.95 -1.99 11.55
CA ASN A 569 33.56 -0.59 11.78
C ASN A 569 32.19 -0.21 11.18
N GLY A 570 31.57 -1.09 10.39
CA GLY A 570 30.28 -0.84 9.77
C GLY A 570 29.13 -0.84 10.78
N THR A 571 28.56 0.33 11.06
CA THR A 571 27.34 0.49 11.86
C THR A 571 26.21 1.05 11.00
N PRO A 572 24.93 0.76 11.32
CA PRO A 572 23.80 1.43 10.69
C PRO A 572 23.89 2.96 10.77
N ALA A 573 24.40 3.50 11.89
CA ALA A 573 24.60 4.92 12.04
C ALA A 573 25.62 5.48 11.04
N LEU A 574 26.76 4.80 10.82
CA LEU A 574 27.74 5.21 9.82
C LEU A 574 27.16 5.16 8.39
N PHE A 575 26.39 4.12 8.08
CA PHE A 575 25.67 4.01 6.80
C PHE A 575 24.72 5.20 6.57
N LEU A 576 23.91 5.54 7.58
CA LEU A 576 22.98 6.67 7.49
C LEU A 576 23.71 8.01 7.36
N ILE A 577 24.83 8.21 8.05
CA ILE A 577 25.67 9.41 7.89
C ILE A 577 26.19 9.50 6.45
N GLN A 578 26.76 8.42 5.91
CA GLN A 578 27.25 8.41 4.52
C GLN A 578 26.13 8.72 3.53
N LEU A 579 24.94 8.15 3.74
CA LEU A 579 23.78 8.41 2.90
C LEU A 579 23.36 9.88 2.94
N ILE A 580 23.37 10.49 4.13
CA ILE A 580 23.01 11.90 4.33
C ILE A 580 23.99 12.83 3.62
N PHE A 581 25.29 12.61 3.80
CA PHE A 581 26.34 13.45 3.22
C PHE A 581 26.40 13.34 1.69
N ASN A 582 26.18 12.16 1.13
CA ASN A 582 26.27 11.97 -0.32
C ASN A 582 25.08 12.56 -1.11
N ASN A 583 23.91 12.74 -0.49
CA ASN A 583 22.68 13.08 -1.22
C ASN A 583 22.00 14.38 -0.75
N PHE A 584 22.29 14.89 0.46
CA PHE A 584 21.57 16.05 1.02
C PHE A 584 22.45 17.26 1.33
N LEU A 585 23.74 17.26 0.96
CA LEU A 585 24.67 18.30 1.42
C LEU A 585 24.33 19.71 0.92
N GLU A 586 23.94 19.89 -0.34
CA GLU A 586 23.68 21.22 -0.91
C GLU A 586 22.39 21.86 -0.36
N CYS A 587 21.31 21.06 -0.24
CA CYS A 587 19.98 21.58 0.11
C CYS A 587 19.56 21.26 1.55
N GLY A 588 20.09 20.21 2.15
CA GLY A 588 19.65 19.71 3.47
C GLY A 588 20.29 20.44 4.65
N VAL A 589 21.44 21.08 4.45
CA VAL A 589 22.18 21.75 5.54
C VAL A 589 21.47 23.02 6.02
N SER A 590 20.60 23.61 5.20
CA SER A 590 19.71 24.70 5.60
C SER A 590 18.59 24.25 6.55
N ASP A 591 18.37 22.94 6.69
CA ASP A 591 17.35 22.34 7.54
C ASP A 591 17.96 21.88 8.87
N GLU A 592 17.40 22.35 9.99
CA GLU A 592 17.90 22.00 11.33
C GLU A 592 17.85 20.48 11.60
N ARG A 593 16.92 19.76 10.96
CA ARG A 593 16.78 18.29 11.08
C ARG A 593 18.03 17.55 10.64
N PHE A 594 18.81 18.11 9.71
CA PHE A 594 20.09 17.54 9.30
C PHE A 594 21.06 17.43 10.48
N PHE A 595 21.23 18.53 11.23
CA PHE A 595 22.16 18.58 12.36
C PHE A 595 21.68 17.74 13.54
N LEU A 596 20.39 17.79 13.86
CA LEU A 596 19.79 16.96 14.91
C LEU A 596 19.93 15.46 14.60
N SER A 597 19.78 15.09 13.32
CA SER A 597 19.99 13.72 12.84
C SER A 597 21.45 13.30 13.01
N LEU A 598 22.40 14.15 12.60
CA LEU A 598 23.83 13.88 12.76
C LEU A 598 24.22 13.74 14.23
N GLU A 599 23.76 14.64 15.10
CA GLU A 599 24.01 14.61 16.54
C GLU A 599 23.48 13.33 17.18
N SER A 600 22.24 12.95 16.87
CA SER A 600 21.65 11.70 17.35
C SER A 600 22.44 10.48 16.89
N LEU A 601 22.86 10.43 15.62
CA LEU A 601 23.62 9.30 15.07
C LEU A 601 25.01 9.18 15.70
N VAL A 602 25.73 10.30 15.85
CA VAL A 602 27.04 10.34 16.50
C VAL A 602 26.92 9.92 17.97
N GLY A 603 25.94 10.44 18.69
CA GLY A 603 25.68 10.06 20.09
C GLY A 603 25.40 8.57 20.28
N CYS A 604 24.69 7.93 19.34
CA CYS A 604 24.41 6.49 19.39
C CYS A 604 25.67 5.63 19.32
N VAL A 605 26.66 6.02 18.50
CA VAL A 605 27.87 5.22 18.26
C VAL A 605 28.93 5.47 19.33
N LEU A 606 29.11 6.72 19.77
CA LEU A 606 30.08 7.06 20.81
C LEU A 606 29.69 6.48 22.19
N SER A 607 28.40 6.24 22.42
CA SER A 607 27.90 5.53 23.61
C SER A 607 27.84 4.01 23.44
N GLY A 608 28.22 3.50 22.27
CA GLY A 608 28.07 2.11 21.86
C GLY A 608 29.30 1.23 22.14
N PRO A 609 29.25 -0.06 21.78
CA PRO A 609 30.36 -1.01 21.97
C PRO A 609 31.45 -0.92 20.88
N THR A 610 31.26 -0.10 19.86
CA THR A 610 32.26 0.17 18.80
C THR A 610 33.45 0.95 19.30
N SER A 611 34.60 0.80 18.65
CA SER A 611 35.73 1.73 18.83
C SER A 611 35.30 3.16 18.44
N PRO A 612 35.15 4.08 19.40
CA PRO A 612 34.65 5.43 19.11
C PRO A 612 35.60 6.21 18.21
N LEU A 613 36.91 5.95 18.34
CA LEU A 613 37.96 6.58 17.54
C LEU A 613 37.88 6.18 16.05
N ALA A 614 37.72 4.88 15.74
CA ALA A 614 37.59 4.41 14.36
C ALA A 614 36.33 4.94 13.67
N PHE A 615 35.23 5.05 14.41
CA PHE A 615 34.02 5.68 13.92
C PHE A 615 34.22 7.18 13.66
N SER A 616 34.78 7.93 14.62
CA SER A 616 35.07 9.35 14.47
C SER A 616 35.98 9.62 13.26
N ASP A 617 37.02 8.82 13.05
CA ASP A 617 37.89 8.92 11.87
C ASP A 617 37.09 8.75 10.56
N SER A 618 36.24 7.73 10.49
CA SER A 618 35.39 7.48 9.32
C SER A 618 34.45 8.65 9.01
N VAL A 619 33.79 9.21 10.03
CA VAL A 619 32.87 10.35 9.84
C VAL A 619 33.63 11.62 9.48
N LEU A 620 34.76 11.90 10.13
CA LEU A 620 35.60 13.06 9.82
C LEU A 620 36.14 12.99 8.40
N ASN A 621 36.49 11.81 7.91
CA ASN A 621 36.89 11.61 6.51
C ASN A 621 35.73 11.89 5.53
N VAL A 622 34.50 11.48 5.85
CA VAL A 622 33.31 11.83 5.04
C VAL A 622 33.09 13.35 5.02
N ILE A 623 33.20 14.03 6.17
CA ILE A 623 33.09 15.49 6.22
C ILE A 623 34.21 16.15 5.41
N ASN A 624 35.45 15.68 5.56
CA ASN A 624 36.62 16.24 4.87
C ASN A 624 36.51 16.14 3.33
N GLN A 625 36.00 15.01 2.82
CA GLN A 625 35.74 14.82 1.38
C GLN A 625 34.70 15.82 0.84
N ASN A 626 33.70 16.15 1.65
CA ASN A 626 32.58 17.01 1.30
C ASN A 626 32.79 18.49 1.67
N ALA A 627 33.85 18.82 2.41
CA ALA A 627 34.10 20.17 2.94
C ALA A 627 34.26 21.26 1.87
N LYS A 628 34.70 20.89 0.66
CA LYS A 628 34.86 21.81 -0.48
C LYS A 628 33.53 22.20 -1.13
N GLN A 629 32.50 21.35 -1.04
CA GLN A 629 31.19 21.58 -1.65
C GLN A 629 30.32 22.53 -0.82
N LEU A 630 30.68 22.77 0.46
CA LEU A 630 29.95 23.66 1.36
C LEU A 630 30.37 25.12 1.16
N GLU A 631 29.42 25.95 0.72
CA GLU A 631 29.60 27.41 0.61
C GLU A 631 29.72 28.06 2.01
N ASN A 632 28.81 27.73 2.93
CA ASN A 632 28.83 28.29 4.28
C ASN A 632 29.70 27.45 5.22
N LYS A 633 30.87 27.98 5.60
CA LYS A 633 31.81 27.31 6.51
C LYS A 633 31.32 27.21 7.96
N GLU A 634 30.30 27.96 8.38
CA GLU A 634 29.68 27.78 9.70
C GLU A 634 28.99 26.42 9.83
N HIS A 635 28.40 25.93 8.74
CA HIS A 635 27.82 24.59 8.73
C HIS A 635 28.89 23.52 8.90
N LEU A 636 30.05 23.69 8.26
CA LEU A 636 31.21 22.80 8.43
C LEU A 636 31.72 22.82 9.87
N TRP A 637 31.80 24.00 10.50
CA TRP A 637 32.13 24.12 11.92
C TRP A 637 31.11 23.36 12.80
N LYS A 638 29.81 23.52 12.54
CA LYS A 638 28.77 22.84 13.30
C LYS A 638 28.85 21.31 13.15
N MET A 639 29.06 20.80 11.94
CA MET A 639 29.28 19.37 11.68
C MET A 639 30.50 18.83 12.44
N TRP A 640 31.62 19.57 12.39
CA TRP A 640 32.84 19.22 13.11
C TRP A 640 32.63 19.22 14.63
N SER A 641 31.95 20.25 15.17
CA SER A 641 31.69 20.41 16.60
C SER A 641 30.83 19.28 17.17
N VAL A 642 29.86 18.78 16.40
CA VAL A 642 28.98 17.64 16.77
C VAL A 642 29.79 16.37 17.04
N ILE A 643 30.94 16.20 16.40
CA ILE A 643 31.80 15.02 16.60
C ILE A 643 32.87 15.28 17.65
N VAL A 644 33.55 16.43 17.56
CA VAL A 644 34.71 16.73 18.40
C VAL A 644 34.33 16.96 19.85
N THR A 645 33.17 17.56 20.12
CA THR A 645 32.78 17.85 21.52
C THR A 645 32.55 16.55 22.31
N PRO A 646 31.72 15.60 21.84
CA PRO A 646 31.54 14.32 22.53
C PRO A 646 32.80 13.46 22.52
N LEU A 647 33.60 13.50 21.44
CA LEU A 647 34.88 12.78 21.37
C LEU A 647 35.87 13.28 22.43
N THR A 648 35.95 14.59 22.65
CA THR A 648 36.83 15.18 23.68
C THR A 648 36.38 14.78 25.08
N GLU A 649 35.07 14.75 25.34
CA GLU A 649 34.52 14.27 26.60
C GLU A 649 34.86 12.79 26.84
N LEU A 650 34.70 11.95 25.82
CA LEU A 650 35.05 10.54 25.89
C LEU A 650 36.55 10.34 26.19
N ILE A 651 37.45 11.05 25.49
CA ILE A 651 38.90 10.98 25.73
C ILE A 651 39.22 11.36 27.17
N ASN A 652 38.54 12.36 27.73
CA ASN A 652 38.73 12.75 29.13
C ASN A 652 38.26 11.68 30.12
N GLN A 653 37.28 10.86 29.75
CA GLN A 653 36.77 9.78 30.59
C GLN A 653 37.59 8.48 30.45
N THR A 654 38.00 8.12 29.23
CA THR A 654 38.65 6.82 28.94
C THR A 654 40.18 6.90 28.89
N ASN A 655 40.74 8.11 28.69
CA ASN A 655 42.15 8.35 28.34
C ASN A 655 42.61 7.60 27.07
N GLU A 656 41.67 7.18 26.22
CA GLU A 656 41.96 6.41 25.01
C GLU A 656 42.08 7.35 23.80
N VAL A 657 43.27 7.38 23.19
CA VAL A 657 43.53 8.13 21.95
C VAL A 657 44.16 7.28 20.86
N ASN A 658 44.56 6.05 21.17
CA ASN A 658 45.27 5.14 20.28
C ASN A 658 44.30 4.17 19.59
N GLN A 659 44.14 4.27 18.28
CA GLN A 659 43.43 3.31 17.42
C GLN A 659 44.27 2.08 17.05
N GLY A 660 45.55 2.09 17.39
CA GLY A 660 46.51 1.05 17.07
C GLY A 660 46.45 -0.08 18.08
N ASP A 661 47.42 -0.98 18.00
CA ASP A 661 47.54 -2.11 18.91
C ASP A 661 48.74 -1.93 19.87
N ALA A 662 49.11 -3.01 20.55
CA ALA A 662 50.23 -3.01 21.49
C ALA A 662 51.61 -2.87 20.79
N LEU A 663 51.68 -3.01 19.47
CA LEU A 663 52.90 -2.95 18.68
C LEU A 663 53.08 -1.58 18.00
N GLU A 664 52.00 -1.04 17.44
CA GLU A 664 52.02 0.23 16.70
C GLU A 664 50.89 1.15 17.17
N HIS A 665 51.24 2.41 17.48
CA HIS A 665 50.22 3.43 17.78
C HIS A 665 49.58 3.94 16.47
N ASN A 666 48.35 4.41 16.57
CA ASN A 666 47.63 5.07 15.49
C ASN A 666 46.76 6.21 16.07
N PHE A 667 47.09 7.44 15.74
CA PHE A 667 46.38 8.65 16.19
C PHE A 667 45.57 9.33 15.05
N SER A 668 45.25 8.59 13.98
CA SER A 668 44.66 9.15 12.75
C SER A 668 43.36 9.90 12.99
N ALA A 669 42.45 9.38 13.84
CA ALA A 669 41.20 10.04 14.18
C ALA A 669 41.40 11.45 14.74
N ILE A 670 42.33 11.58 15.69
CA ILE A 670 42.59 12.83 16.39
C ILE A 670 43.31 13.82 15.47
N TYR A 671 44.26 13.35 14.67
CA TYR A 671 44.88 14.20 13.64
C TYR A 671 43.87 14.67 12.60
N GLY A 672 42.96 13.80 12.14
CA GLY A 672 41.87 14.18 11.24
C GLY A 672 40.98 15.27 11.85
N ALA A 673 40.62 15.12 13.13
CA ALA A 673 39.83 16.10 13.86
C ALA A 673 40.53 17.47 13.98
N LEU A 674 41.83 17.48 14.28
CA LEU A 674 42.60 18.71 14.50
C LEU A 674 42.99 19.42 13.20
N THR A 675 43.17 18.68 12.09
CA THR A 675 43.60 19.25 10.80
C THR A 675 42.44 19.78 9.97
N LEU A 676 41.21 19.26 10.15
CA LEU A 676 40.06 19.66 9.34
C LEU A 676 39.75 21.18 9.41
N PRO A 677 39.67 21.82 10.60
CA PRO A 677 39.46 23.28 10.68
C PRO A 677 40.61 24.08 10.08
N VAL A 678 41.84 23.59 10.21
CA VAL A 678 43.05 24.24 9.67
C VAL A 678 42.97 24.27 8.14
N ASN A 679 42.55 23.17 7.52
CA ASN A 679 42.53 23.02 6.08
C ASN A 679 41.36 23.76 5.41
N HIS A 680 40.20 23.87 6.08
CA HIS A 680 38.96 24.30 5.41
C HIS A 680 38.27 25.52 6.03
N ILE A 681 38.59 25.91 7.26
CA ILE A 681 37.90 27.00 7.99
C ILE A 681 38.84 28.17 8.27
N PHE A 682 40.10 27.90 8.64
CA PHE A 682 41.02 28.95 9.09
C PHE A 682 41.34 29.97 8.01
N SER A 683 41.28 29.61 6.73
CA SER A 683 41.53 30.54 5.62
C SER A 683 40.33 31.48 5.33
N GLU A 684 39.15 31.17 5.86
CA GLU A 684 37.91 31.90 5.59
C GLU A 684 37.92 33.28 6.27
N GLN A 685 37.75 34.34 5.45
CA GLN A 685 37.79 35.73 5.92
C GLN A 685 36.47 36.17 6.54
N ARG A 686 35.33 35.73 5.96
CA ARG A 686 33.98 36.17 6.40
C ARG A 686 33.36 35.22 7.43
N PHE A 687 34.16 34.73 8.38
CA PHE A 687 33.69 33.83 9.43
C PHE A 687 33.38 34.61 10.73
N PRO A 688 32.24 34.35 11.43
CA PRO A 688 31.89 35.10 12.64
C PRO A 688 32.93 34.95 13.76
N VAL A 689 33.33 36.08 14.35
CA VAL A 689 34.39 36.14 15.37
C VAL A 689 34.04 35.32 16.62
N ALA A 690 32.79 35.36 17.08
CA ALA A 690 32.34 34.60 18.25
C ALA A 690 32.40 33.08 18.02
N THR A 691 31.97 32.63 16.84
CA THR A 691 32.05 31.22 16.42
C THR A 691 33.51 30.77 16.29
N MET A 692 34.40 31.62 15.76
CA MET A 692 35.84 31.31 15.65
C MET A 692 36.49 31.15 17.02
N LYS A 693 36.19 32.04 17.98
CA LYS A 693 36.69 31.90 19.37
C LYS A 693 36.25 30.59 20.01
N THR A 694 35.01 30.19 19.77
CA THR A 694 34.47 28.92 20.26
C THR A 694 35.18 27.73 19.62
N LEU A 695 35.39 27.76 18.30
CA LEU A 695 36.15 26.76 17.56
C LEU A 695 37.57 26.61 18.12
N LEU A 696 38.31 27.70 18.27
CA LEU A 696 39.68 27.70 18.79
C LEU A 696 39.75 27.16 20.23
N ARG A 697 38.75 27.47 21.06
CA ARG A 697 38.63 26.89 22.40
C ARG A 697 38.45 25.37 22.34
N THR A 698 37.46 24.89 21.58
CA THR A 698 37.19 23.44 21.41
C THR A 698 38.40 22.70 20.82
N TRP A 699 39.09 23.31 19.85
CA TRP A 699 40.34 22.78 19.29
C TRP A 699 41.42 22.66 20.37
N SER A 700 41.58 23.69 21.21
CA SER A 700 42.58 23.70 22.28
C SER A 700 42.30 22.67 23.37
N GLU A 701 41.02 22.44 23.69
CA GLU A 701 40.59 21.42 24.65
C GLU A 701 40.89 20.02 24.11
N LEU A 702 40.56 19.74 22.85
CA LEU A 702 40.89 18.47 22.19
C LEU A 702 42.39 18.23 22.16
N TYR A 703 43.20 19.21 21.74
CA TYR A 703 44.65 19.04 21.66
C TYR A 703 45.29 18.80 23.04
N ARG A 704 44.88 19.54 24.07
CA ARG A 704 45.38 19.34 25.44
C ARG A 704 45.04 17.95 25.97
N ALA A 705 43.80 17.49 25.75
CA ALA A 705 43.38 16.14 26.11
C ALA A 705 44.20 15.09 25.34
N PHE A 706 44.41 15.30 24.04
CA PHE A 706 45.22 14.42 23.20
C PHE A 706 46.67 14.33 23.66
N ALA A 707 47.36 15.47 23.85
CA ALA A 707 48.76 15.50 24.27
C ALA A 707 48.96 14.79 25.62
N ARG A 708 48.06 15.04 26.59
CA ARG A 708 48.07 14.35 27.89
C ARG A 708 47.94 12.83 27.75
N CYS A 709 47.03 12.36 26.90
CA CYS A 709 46.76 10.92 26.76
C CYS A 709 47.79 10.23 25.85
N ALA A 710 48.31 10.91 24.82
CA ALA A 710 49.36 10.39 23.94
C ALA A 710 50.65 10.09 24.73
N ALA A 711 50.97 10.91 25.73
CA ALA A 711 52.10 10.68 26.64
C ALA A 711 51.95 9.40 27.51
N LEU A 712 50.75 8.82 27.61
CA LEU A 712 50.48 7.56 28.32
C LEU A 712 50.63 6.33 27.41
N VAL A 713 50.77 6.51 26.10
CA VAL A 713 50.83 5.41 25.12
C VAL A 713 52.25 4.86 25.04
N ALA A 714 52.44 3.59 25.42
CA ALA A 714 53.77 2.98 25.55
C ALA A 714 54.56 2.88 24.23
N THR A 715 53.86 2.84 23.08
CA THR A 715 54.46 2.78 21.74
C THR A 715 54.68 4.15 21.12
N ALA A 716 54.30 5.25 21.79
CA ALA A 716 54.50 6.61 21.31
C ALA A 716 55.67 7.26 22.05
N GLU A 717 56.56 7.91 21.30
CA GLU A 717 57.67 8.70 21.86
C GLU A 717 57.16 10.05 22.40
N GLU A 718 57.92 10.66 23.32
CA GLU A 718 57.57 11.99 23.83
C GLU A 718 57.47 13.03 22.71
N ASN A 719 56.46 13.89 22.77
CA ASN A 719 56.16 14.94 21.78
C ASN A 719 55.84 14.46 20.36
N LEU A 720 55.72 13.15 20.11
CA LEU A 720 55.37 12.62 18.78
C LEU A 720 54.06 13.19 18.23
N CYS A 721 53.07 13.37 19.11
CA CYS A 721 51.79 13.99 18.78
C CYS A 721 51.93 15.43 18.23
N CYS A 722 52.91 16.17 18.73
CA CYS A 722 53.23 17.52 18.27
C CYS A 722 53.95 17.48 16.92
N GLU A 723 54.96 16.61 16.79
CA GLU A 723 55.74 16.47 15.55
C GLU A 723 54.85 16.12 14.35
N GLU A 724 54.03 15.09 14.50
CA GLU A 724 53.19 14.60 13.41
C GLU A 724 52.07 15.58 13.06
N LEU A 725 51.46 16.22 14.06
CA LEU A 725 50.46 17.25 13.79
C LEU A 725 51.07 18.45 13.07
N SER A 726 52.22 18.95 13.52
CA SER A 726 52.92 20.05 12.83
C SER A 726 53.32 19.66 11.41
N SER A 727 53.78 18.43 11.20
CA SER A 727 54.10 17.90 9.86
C SER A 727 52.86 17.86 8.96
N LYS A 728 51.72 17.36 9.48
CA LYS A 728 50.45 17.32 8.73
C LYS A 728 49.95 18.72 8.40
N ILE A 729 49.99 19.66 9.34
CA ILE A 729 49.65 21.06 9.11
C ILE A 729 50.56 21.64 8.02
N MET A 730 51.88 21.45 8.11
CA MET A 730 52.81 21.91 7.05
C MET A 730 52.52 21.31 5.68
N SER A 731 52.10 20.05 5.61
CA SER A 731 51.78 19.38 4.35
C SER A 731 50.48 19.86 3.72
N SER A 732 49.54 20.37 4.51
CA SER A 732 48.23 20.85 4.04
C SER A 732 48.20 22.36 3.77
N LEU A 733 49.28 23.07 4.09
CA LEU A 733 49.44 24.50 3.87
C LEU A 733 49.92 24.80 2.44
N GLU A 734 49.04 25.33 1.60
CA GLU A 734 49.45 25.98 0.35
C GLU A 734 50.13 27.34 0.67
N ASP A 735 51.19 27.69 -0.06
CA ASP A 735 51.97 28.93 0.18
C ASP A 735 51.12 30.21 0.13
N GLU A 736 49.96 30.17 -0.54
CA GLU A 736 49.00 31.28 -0.62
C GLU A 736 48.30 31.60 0.73
N GLY A 737 48.07 30.59 1.58
CA GLY A 737 47.33 30.76 2.85
C GLY A 737 48.04 31.66 3.85
N PHE A 738 49.37 31.72 3.79
CA PHE A 738 50.21 32.56 4.64
C PHE A 738 50.21 34.04 4.26
N SER A 739 49.54 34.41 3.17
CA SER A 739 49.28 35.80 2.79
C SER A 739 48.04 36.37 3.49
N ASN A 740 47.30 35.58 4.28
CA ASN A 740 46.11 36.01 5.01
C ASN A 740 46.43 36.24 6.50
N LEU A 741 46.28 37.47 6.99
CA LEU A 741 46.56 37.85 8.38
C LEU A 741 45.75 37.05 9.41
N LEU A 742 44.46 36.83 9.16
CA LEU A 742 43.59 36.09 10.08
C LEU A 742 43.96 34.60 10.14
N PHE A 743 44.44 34.05 9.02
CA PHE A 743 44.94 32.68 8.98
C PHE A 743 46.18 32.53 9.87
N VAL A 744 47.14 33.45 9.75
CA VAL A 744 48.37 33.47 10.54
C VAL A 744 48.06 33.62 12.04
N ASP A 745 47.14 34.51 12.41
CA ASP A 745 46.68 34.66 13.80
C ASP A 745 46.14 33.34 14.39
N ARG A 746 45.28 32.65 13.63
CA ARG A 746 44.69 31.35 14.03
C ARG A 746 45.77 30.26 14.15
N ILE A 747 46.76 30.23 13.25
CA ILE A 747 47.88 29.29 13.32
C ILE A 747 48.76 29.57 14.54
N ILE A 748 49.02 30.84 14.86
CA ILE A 748 49.80 31.21 16.06
C ILE A 748 49.10 30.79 17.34
N TYR A 749 47.78 30.95 17.41
CA TYR A 749 47.00 30.49 18.54
C TYR A 749 47.20 28.98 18.76
N ILE A 750 47.05 28.16 17.71
CA ILE A 750 47.23 26.71 17.86
C ILE A 750 48.68 26.34 18.20
N ILE A 751 49.69 27.04 17.64
CA ILE A 751 51.10 26.82 17.99
C ILE A 751 51.34 27.14 19.47
N THR A 752 50.75 28.22 19.98
CA THR A 752 50.87 28.58 21.41
C THR A 752 50.35 27.45 22.29
N VAL A 753 49.17 26.92 21.98
CA VAL A 753 48.61 25.76 22.70
C VAL A 753 49.48 24.52 22.57
N MET A 754 50.07 24.26 21.38
CA MET A 754 50.98 23.14 21.16
C MET A 754 52.25 23.27 22.02
N VAL A 755 52.83 24.46 22.08
CA VAL A 755 54.02 24.78 22.87
C VAL A 755 53.78 24.62 24.36
N ASP A 756 52.60 25.04 24.85
CA ASP A 756 52.20 24.87 26.25
C ASP A 756 52.12 23.39 26.69
N CYS A 757 52.00 22.46 25.73
CA CYS A 757 51.86 21.03 26.00
C CYS A 757 53.16 20.22 25.81
N ILE A 758 54.28 20.86 25.45
CA ILE A 758 55.55 20.17 25.19
C ILE A 758 56.10 19.56 26.48
N ASP A 759 56.48 18.27 26.40
CA ASP A 759 57.30 17.63 27.42
C ASP A 759 58.78 17.96 27.17
N PHE A 760 59.34 18.84 28.00
CA PHE A 760 60.75 19.22 27.92
C PHE A 760 61.71 18.23 28.62
N SER A 761 61.19 17.18 29.27
CA SER A 761 62.02 16.20 29.98
C SER A 761 63.06 15.49 29.11
N PRO A 762 62.81 15.15 27.82
CA PRO A 762 63.81 14.54 26.93
C PRO A 762 65.01 15.44 26.61
N TYR A 763 64.88 16.74 26.85
CA TYR A 763 65.87 17.76 26.49
C TYR A 763 66.65 18.27 27.72
N ASN A 764 66.52 17.56 28.85
CA ASN A 764 67.31 17.80 30.05
C ASN A 764 68.48 16.80 30.14
N ILE A 765 69.61 17.25 30.70
CA ILE A 765 70.88 16.51 30.80
C ILE A 765 70.75 15.19 31.58
N LYS A 766 69.68 15.01 32.37
CA LYS A 766 69.46 13.84 33.26
C LYS A 766 68.44 12.81 32.73
N TYR A 767 68.03 12.90 31.47
CA TYR A 767 66.91 12.10 30.94
C TYR A 767 67.25 10.62 30.72
N GLN A 768 66.30 9.73 31.06
CA GLN A 768 66.28 8.33 30.63
C GLN A 768 64.99 8.06 29.83
N PRO A 769 65.08 7.49 28.60
CA PRO A 769 63.92 7.29 27.75
C PRO A 769 62.93 6.25 28.31
N LYS A 770 61.62 6.54 28.22
CA LYS A 770 60.54 5.64 28.65
C LYS A 770 60.35 4.43 27.72
N VAL A 771 60.71 4.56 26.44
CA VAL A 771 60.55 3.50 25.43
C VAL A 771 61.88 2.77 25.20
N LYS A 772 61.93 1.46 25.50
CA LYS A 772 62.98 0.56 24.99
C LYS A 772 62.47 -0.06 23.69
N SER A 773 62.78 0.55 22.54
CA SER A 773 62.38 0.01 21.25
C SER A 773 62.99 -1.39 21.00
N PRO A 774 62.24 -2.34 20.39
CA PRO A 774 62.83 -3.59 19.90
C PRO A 774 63.69 -3.26 18.67
N GLN A 775 65.00 -3.27 18.84
CA GLN A 775 65.96 -2.88 17.81
C GLN A 775 65.96 -3.88 16.63
N ARG A 776 65.67 -3.41 15.41
CA ARG A 776 66.03 -4.14 14.18
C ARG A 776 67.46 -3.74 13.74
N PRO A 777 68.25 -4.65 13.14
CA PRO A 777 69.65 -4.40 12.78
C PRO A 777 69.87 -3.28 11.75
N SER A 778 68.81 -2.80 11.09
CA SER A 778 68.83 -1.73 10.10
C SER A 778 68.93 -0.31 10.69
N ASP A 779 68.77 -0.15 12.01
CA ASP A 779 68.69 1.18 12.66
C ASP A 779 70.04 1.77 13.08
N TRP A 780 71.15 1.02 13.00
CA TRP A 780 72.48 1.54 13.32
C TRP A 780 72.98 2.60 12.33
N SER A 781 72.51 2.58 11.08
CA SER A 781 72.98 3.49 10.03
C SER A 781 72.23 4.84 9.95
N LYS A 782 71.09 4.98 10.67
CA LYS A 782 70.28 6.21 10.73
C LYS A 782 70.51 7.09 11.97
N LYS A 783 71.49 6.75 12.82
CA LYS A 783 71.97 7.61 13.92
C LYS A 783 72.80 8.81 13.41
N LYS A 784 72.28 9.55 12.43
CA LYS A 784 72.80 10.86 12.02
C LYS A 784 71.83 11.94 12.49
N ASN A 785 72.21 12.62 13.57
CA ASN A 785 71.85 14.00 13.95
C ASN A 785 70.47 14.53 13.52
N GLU A 786 69.42 14.21 14.28
CA GLU A 786 68.27 15.11 14.41
C GLU A 786 68.40 15.85 15.75
N PRO A 787 69.09 17.02 15.79
CA PRO A 787 69.33 17.75 17.03
C PRO A 787 68.04 18.21 17.69
N LEU A 788 66.97 18.45 16.91
CA LEU A 788 65.67 18.90 17.40
C LEU A 788 64.75 17.75 17.87
N GLY A 789 65.09 16.49 17.58
CA GLY A 789 64.22 15.33 17.83
C GLY A 789 62.81 15.51 17.22
N LYS A 790 61.79 15.06 17.98
CA LYS A 790 60.35 15.18 17.65
C LYS A 790 59.77 16.60 17.84
N LEU A 791 60.58 17.63 17.62
CA LEU A 791 60.13 19.03 17.54
C LEU A 791 60.50 19.69 16.20
N THR A 792 61.17 18.95 15.31
CA THR A 792 61.66 19.46 14.03
C THR A 792 60.55 20.11 13.19
N SER A 793 59.40 19.46 13.08
CA SER A 793 58.28 19.97 12.29
C SER A 793 57.60 21.18 12.95
N LEU A 794 57.54 21.23 14.27
CA LEU A 794 57.05 22.40 15.00
C LEU A 794 57.92 23.63 14.75
N PHE A 795 59.25 23.48 14.86
CA PHE A 795 60.17 24.60 14.59
C PHE A 795 60.11 25.06 13.13
N LYS A 796 59.97 24.14 12.16
CA LYS A 796 59.74 24.51 10.76
C LYS A 796 58.45 25.32 10.60
N LEU A 797 57.37 24.95 11.28
CA LEU A 797 56.11 25.67 11.27
C LEU A 797 56.26 27.07 11.92
N ILE A 798 56.94 27.19 13.06
CA ILE A 798 57.24 28.47 13.71
C ILE A 798 58.04 29.38 12.78
N VAL A 799 59.09 28.86 12.15
CA VAL A 799 59.92 29.62 11.20
C VAL A 799 59.08 30.09 10.01
N LYS A 800 58.21 29.24 9.46
CA LYS A 800 57.29 29.62 8.37
C LYS A 800 56.38 30.77 8.79
N VAL A 801 55.78 30.70 9.98
CA VAL A 801 54.92 31.76 10.55
C VAL A 801 55.68 33.07 10.75
N ILE A 802 56.94 33.01 11.21
CA ILE A 802 57.80 34.20 11.36
C ILE A 802 58.05 34.85 10.00
N TYR A 803 58.37 34.06 8.97
CA TYR A 803 58.54 34.58 7.61
C TYR A 803 57.25 35.22 7.08
N SER A 804 56.10 34.60 7.32
CA SER A 804 54.80 35.13 6.93
C SER A 804 54.44 36.42 7.68
N PHE A 805 54.70 36.48 8.99
CA PHE A 805 54.54 37.69 9.79
C PHE A 805 55.37 38.84 9.24
N HIS A 806 56.66 38.60 8.94
CA HIS A 806 57.50 39.62 8.34
C HIS A 806 56.95 40.06 6.98
N ALA A 807 56.61 39.12 6.09
CA ALA A 807 56.04 39.43 4.77
C ALA A 807 54.74 40.26 4.85
N LEU A 808 53.89 40.00 5.84
CA LEU A 808 52.65 40.76 6.09
C LEU A 808 52.93 42.14 6.72
N SER A 809 53.88 42.22 7.65
CA SER A 809 54.29 43.48 8.29
C SER A 809 54.88 44.49 7.31
N PHE A 810 55.51 44.02 6.21
CA PHE A 810 55.98 44.87 5.13
C PHE A 810 54.86 45.36 4.19
N LYS A 811 53.70 44.69 4.17
CA LYS A 811 52.55 45.02 3.33
C LYS A 811 51.49 45.87 4.04
N GLU A 812 51.23 45.60 5.31
CA GLU A 812 50.20 46.29 6.11
C GLU A 812 50.85 47.18 7.17
N ALA A 813 50.80 48.50 6.97
CA ALA A 813 51.24 49.46 7.97
C ALA A 813 50.17 49.63 9.05
N HIS A 814 50.47 49.12 10.25
CA HIS A 814 49.78 49.38 11.54
C HIS A 814 48.41 48.68 11.73
N SER A 815 48.47 47.41 12.15
CA SER A 815 47.32 46.63 12.64
C SER A 815 47.56 46.17 14.08
N ASP A 816 46.60 46.40 14.98
CA ASP A 816 46.65 45.90 16.38
C ASP A 816 46.76 44.36 16.44
N THR A 817 46.23 43.68 15.43
CA THR A 817 46.35 42.22 15.26
C THR A 817 47.80 41.81 14.97
N LEU A 818 48.52 42.56 14.13
CA LEU A 818 49.96 42.31 13.88
C LEU A 818 50.80 42.48 15.15
N PHE A 819 50.47 43.47 15.99
CA PHE A 819 51.15 43.64 17.27
C PHE A 819 50.90 42.45 18.22
N THR A 820 49.65 42.00 18.31
CA THR A 820 49.26 40.83 19.11
C THR A 820 49.94 39.54 18.62
N ILE A 821 50.00 39.36 17.30
CA ILE A 821 50.73 38.28 16.64
C ILE A 821 52.22 38.32 16.99
N GLY A 822 52.87 39.49 16.87
CA GLY A 822 54.29 39.65 17.18
C GLY A 822 54.63 39.34 18.64
N ASN A 823 53.78 39.77 19.58
CA ASN A 823 53.92 39.41 21.00
C ASN A 823 53.76 37.91 21.23
N SER A 824 52.80 37.27 20.56
CA SER A 824 52.57 35.83 20.68
C SER A 824 53.74 35.02 20.11
N ILE A 825 54.31 35.42 18.96
CA ILE A 825 55.54 34.83 18.40
C ILE A 825 56.70 34.96 19.39
N THR A 826 56.90 36.15 19.97
CA THR A 826 57.95 36.39 20.96
C THR A 826 57.77 35.50 22.19
N SER A 827 56.53 35.34 22.66
CA SER A 827 56.18 34.44 23.77
C SER A 827 56.45 32.98 23.44
N ILE A 828 56.07 32.50 22.25
CA ILE A 828 56.35 31.15 21.77
C ILE A 828 57.86 30.88 21.77
N ILE A 829 58.65 31.78 21.17
CA ILE A 829 60.10 31.64 21.11
C ILE A 829 60.71 31.66 22.53
N SER A 830 60.27 32.57 23.39
CA SER A 830 60.74 32.67 24.77
C SER A 830 60.43 31.41 25.58
N SER A 831 59.25 30.83 25.41
CA SER A 831 58.85 29.60 26.09
C SER A 831 59.72 28.42 25.64
N VAL A 832 59.86 28.22 24.33
CA VAL A 832 60.63 27.09 23.80
C VAL A 832 62.13 27.23 24.11
N LEU A 833 62.73 28.40 23.86
CA LEU A 833 64.17 28.60 24.11
C LEU A 833 64.51 28.69 25.61
N GLY A 834 63.58 29.16 26.45
CA GLY A 834 63.78 29.23 27.90
C GLY A 834 63.89 27.86 28.58
N HIS A 835 63.33 26.81 27.97
CA HIS A 835 63.31 25.45 28.54
C HIS A 835 64.32 24.48 27.90
N ILE A 836 64.99 24.86 26.81
CA ILE A 836 66.00 24.02 26.14
C ILE A 836 67.38 24.26 26.81
N SER A 837 67.87 23.26 27.54
CA SER A 837 69.18 23.31 28.22
C SER A 837 70.28 22.48 27.55
N LEU A 838 69.94 21.76 26.48
CA LEU A 838 70.84 20.80 25.83
C LEU A 838 71.75 21.49 24.78
N PRO A 839 73.10 21.44 24.93
CA PRO A 839 74.02 22.11 24.00
C PRO A 839 73.92 21.66 22.54
N SER A 840 73.47 20.42 22.30
CA SER A 840 73.29 19.86 20.95
C SER A 840 72.10 20.45 20.19
N MET A 841 71.11 21.03 20.89
CA MET A 841 70.00 21.78 20.26
C MET A 841 70.38 23.23 19.94
N ILE A 842 71.28 23.80 20.74
CA ILE A 842 71.69 25.22 20.63
C ILE A 842 72.80 25.39 19.57
N ARG A 843 73.57 24.34 19.26
CA ARG A 843 74.60 24.34 18.21
C ARG A 843 74.12 23.70 16.91
N LYS A 844 73.50 24.49 16.03
CA LYS A 844 73.88 24.67 14.61
C LYS A 844 72.97 25.67 13.92
#